data_AF-A0A671YG03-F1
#
_entry.id   AF-A0A671YG03-F1
#
_cell.length_a   1.000
_cell.length_b   1.000
_cell.length_c   1.000
_cell.angle_alpha   90.00
_cell.angle_beta   90.00
_cell.angle_gamma   90.00
#
_symmetry.space_group_name_H-M   'P 1'
#
loop_
_entity.id
_entity.type
_entity.pdbx_description
1 polymer ?
#
loop_
_entity_poly.entity_id
_entity_poly.type
_entity_poly.pdbx_seq_one_letter_code
_entity_poly.pdbx_strand_id
1 'polypeptide(L)'
;MLKANGLLNTEDREEEIKQMEVYKNHSKFMKTKIDQLKQELSKKESELLALQTKLETLNNQNSDCKQHIEVLKESLTAKEQRAAILQTEVDALRLRLEEKESFLNKKTKQLQDLTEEKGTLAGEIRDIKDMLEVKERKINVLQKKIENLQEQLRDKDKQLGNLKDRVKSLQTDSSNTDTALATLEEALSEKERIIERLKDQREREDRERLEEVDSYKKENKDLKEKVNTLQIELTEKESNLIDLKEHASSLASSGLKKDSKLKSLEIAIEQKKEECSKLETQLQKKAHEVEQQSGSRGNPEYVDRVKLLEKEVSYYKDEANKAQTEVERLLDILREVETEKNDKDKKIAELERQGGKDQTKKGSNIKLGPQGDKKGLGQDPRKDGSMDGGHHLEELMNTLERTRQELDSTKQRLSSTQQSLQERDSHLTNMRQERRKQLEEILEMKQQALLAAISEKDANIALLELSASNKKKTQEEVIALKRERDKLMHQLKQHVSTAARHNKSCLHYTAQGNQPLSSSHPQGPPPQHPHPQQPQPQYPHPPHPQHPQQHPQHPQPPPQHQQHPRPPQPQHTHQQHPQHPPQPQHPHGHPPPQHPHPQHPHGPPQQGPHPQHPHPQHPQHPQHPQHPQHPQHPQHPQHPQHPHHAQHPRHPSPHHRGGPARGPPHAGHRPAPDQDDDEGIWA
;
A
#
# COMPACT_ATOMS: atom_id res chain seq x y z
N MET A 1 90.00 51.54 178.03
CA MET A 1 91.16 51.37 178.93
C MET A 1 91.62 49.91 178.89
N LEU A 2 92.83 49.60 179.38
CA LEU A 2 93.62 48.38 179.10
C LEU A 2 94.16 48.39 177.64
N LYS A 3 95.36 48.88 177.31
CA LYS A 3 96.66 48.97 178.02
C LYS A 3 97.45 47.65 178.04
N ALA A 4 98.16 47.39 176.94
CA ALA A 4 99.44 46.68 176.86
C ALA A 4 100.18 47.31 175.65
N ASN A 5 101.13 48.23 175.83
CA ASN A 5 102.53 48.01 176.20
C ASN A 5 103.23 46.93 175.36
N GLY A 6 103.76 47.37 174.22
CA GLY A 6 104.87 46.75 173.49
C GLY A 6 105.58 47.85 172.72
N LEU A 7 106.85 48.10 173.01
CA LEU A 7 107.66 48.99 172.17
C LEU A 7 107.92 48.27 170.84
N LEU A 8 107.37 48.81 169.76
CA LEU A 8 107.89 48.63 168.41
C LEU A 8 108.46 49.97 167.96
N ASN A 9 109.52 49.92 167.16
CA ASN A 9 110.32 51.10 166.84
C ASN A 9 109.50 52.12 166.05
N THR A 10 109.93 53.38 166.10
CA THR A 10 109.39 54.41 165.22
C THR A 10 109.57 54.05 163.74
N GLU A 11 110.61 53.29 163.40
CA GLU A 11 110.81 52.70 162.07
C GLU A 11 109.76 51.62 161.74
N ASP A 12 109.49 50.65 162.62
CA ASP A 12 108.47 49.60 162.40
C ASP A 12 107.10 50.22 162.08
N ARG A 13 106.73 51.28 162.80
CA ARG A 13 105.47 52.02 162.59
C ARG A 13 105.47 52.83 161.29
N GLU A 14 106.62 53.32 160.84
CA GLU A 14 106.76 54.04 159.58
C GLU A 14 106.80 53.08 158.38
N GLU A 15 107.37 51.88 158.54
CA GLU A 15 107.28 50.78 157.57
C GLU A 15 105.84 50.23 157.48
N GLU A 16 105.12 50.09 158.60
CA GLU A 16 103.70 49.73 158.60
C GLU A 16 102.84 50.79 157.87
N ILE A 17 103.17 52.08 158.02
CA ILE A 17 102.54 53.17 157.25
C ILE A 17 102.89 53.07 155.76
N LYS A 18 104.16 52.83 155.39
CA LYS A 18 104.59 52.62 153.99
C LYS A 18 103.89 51.40 153.37
N GLN A 19 103.77 50.29 154.10
CA GLN A 19 103.01 49.11 153.68
C GLN A 19 101.52 49.44 153.52
N MET A 20 100.88 50.11 154.48
CA MET A 20 99.50 50.59 154.35
C MET A 20 99.30 51.47 153.12
N GLU A 21 100.25 52.36 152.80
CA GLU A 21 100.17 53.22 151.63
C GLU A 21 100.34 52.44 150.31
N VAL A 22 101.26 51.46 150.26
CA VAL A 22 101.37 50.51 149.14
C VAL A 22 100.08 49.70 148.97
N TYR A 23 99.52 49.13 150.04
CA TYR A 23 98.24 48.40 150.00
C TYR A 23 97.07 49.31 149.58
N LYS A 24 97.02 50.56 150.04
CA LYS A 24 95.99 51.54 149.67
C LYS A 24 96.11 51.96 148.21
N ASN A 25 97.33 52.13 147.69
CA ASN A 25 97.57 52.45 146.29
C ASN A 25 97.30 51.24 145.38
N HIS A 26 97.67 50.02 145.80
CA HIS A 26 97.33 48.79 145.10
C HIS A 26 95.81 48.54 145.11
N SER A 27 95.13 48.75 146.24
CA SER A 27 93.66 48.64 146.34
C SER A 27 92.94 49.66 145.44
N LYS A 28 93.40 50.92 145.41
CA LYS A 28 92.91 51.93 144.45
C LYS A 28 93.13 51.49 143.01
N PHE A 29 94.33 51.02 142.67
CA PHE A 29 94.67 50.54 141.32
C PHE A 29 93.76 49.38 140.90
N MET A 30 93.60 48.37 141.75
CA MET A 30 92.73 47.22 141.52
C MET A 30 91.27 47.64 141.39
N LYS A 31 90.79 48.58 142.21
CA LYS A 31 89.43 49.15 142.08
C LYS A 31 89.26 49.86 140.73
N THR A 32 90.19 50.74 140.35
CA THR A 32 90.16 51.41 139.04
C THR A 32 90.17 50.39 137.90
N LYS A 33 90.97 49.32 138.00
CA LYS A 33 91.02 48.27 136.97
C LYS A 33 89.73 47.44 136.90
N ILE A 34 89.11 47.14 138.05
CA ILE A 34 87.80 46.49 138.13
C ILE A 34 86.72 47.38 137.51
N ASP A 35 86.69 48.67 137.83
CA ASP A 35 85.68 49.59 137.33
C ASP A 35 85.87 49.89 135.82
N GLN A 36 87.11 49.91 135.32
CA GLN A 36 87.42 49.86 133.87
C GLN A 36 86.87 48.60 133.22
N LEU A 37 87.17 47.41 133.77
CA LEU A 37 86.71 46.12 133.23
C LEU A 37 85.17 46.00 133.26
N LYS A 38 84.48 46.56 134.26
CA LYS A 38 83.01 46.66 134.27
C LYS A 38 82.49 47.59 133.19
N GLN A 39 83.14 48.73 132.93
CA GLN A 39 82.75 49.63 131.86
C GLN A 39 82.99 48.99 130.48
N GLU A 40 84.08 48.26 130.31
CA GLU A 40 84.37 47.46 129.11
C GLU A 40 83.35 46.33 128.92
N LEU A 41 82.99 45.59 129.99
CA LEU A 41 81.96 44.56 129.97
C LEU A 41 80.59 45.15 129.58
N SER A 42 80.17 46.25 130.22
CA SER A 42 78.90 46.92 129.91
C SER A 42 78.85 47.46 128.47
N LYS A 43 79.98 47.97 127.94
CA LYS A 43 80.11 48.29 126.51
C LYS A 43 79.93 47.05 125.65
N LYS A 44 80.60 45.94 125.97
CA LYS A 44 80.49 44.67 125.24
C LYS A 44 79.08 44.05 125.29
N GLU A 45 78.38 44.18 126.41
CA GLU A 45 76.96 43.81 126.54
C GLU A 45 76.08 44.67 125.62
N SER A 46 76.30 45.99 125.57
CA SER A 46 75.56 46.88 124.67
C SER A 46 75.87 46.64 123.18
N GLU A 47 77.13 46.35 122.84
CA GLU A 47 77.55 45.94 121.50
C GLU A 47 76.92 44.60 121.10
N LEU A 48 76.89 43.63 122.03
CA LEU A 48 76.28 42.32 121.81
C LEU A 48 74.77 42.42 121.58
N LEU A 49 74.07 43.25 122.36
CA LEU A 49 72.63 43.51 122.17
C LEU A 49 72.36 44.18 120.80
N ALA A 50 73.15 45.18 120.43
CA ALA A 50 73.03 45.83 119.12
C ALA A 50 73.32 44.86 117.95
N LEU A 51 74.30 43.97 118.11
CA LEU A 51 74.61 42.92 117.14
C LEU A 51 73.49 41.86 117.08
N GLN A 52 72.85 41.50 118.19
CA GLN A 52 71.67 40.63 118.20
C GLN A 52 70.50 41.26 117.44
N THR A 53 70.15 42.52 117.71
CA THR A 53 69.10 43.24 116.98
C THR A 53 69.40 43.31 115.48
N LYS A 54 70.67 43.54 115.12
CA LYS A 54 71.10 43.56 113.71
C LYS A 54 71.02 42.17 113.06
N LEU A 55 71.39 41.10 113.78
CA LEU A 55 71.26 39.71 113.33
C LEU A 55 69.79 39.37 113.07
N GLU A 56 68.90 39.70 114.01
CA GLU A 56 67.45 39.44 113.89
C GLU A 56 66.83 40.23 112.73
N THR A 57 67.20 41.50 112.58
CA THR A 57 66.79 42.33 111.41
C THR A 57 67.25 41.72 110.09
N LEU A 58 68.51 41.30 109.99
CA LEU A 58 69.05 40.64 108.79
C LEU A 58 68.41 39.27 108.54
N ASN A 59 68.05 38.54 109.59
CA ASN A 59 67.37 37.25 109.47
C ASN A 59 65.94 37.41 108.95
N ASN A 60 65.21 38.42 109.42
CA ASN A 60 63.88 38.77 108.91
C ASN A 60 63.96 39.22 107.44
N GLN A 61 64.89 40.12 107.10
CA GLN A 61 65.14 40.53 105.71
C GLN A 61 65.50 39.34 104.79
N ASN A 62 66.25 38.36 105.30
CA ASN A 62 66.57 37.14 104.56
C ASN A 62 65.33 36.24 104.37
N SER A 63 64.42 36.21 105.35
CA SER A 63 63.12 35.52 105.24
C SER A 63 62.23 36.18 104.19
N ASP A 64 62.08 37.51 104.24
CA ASP A 64 61.30 38.29 103.28
C ASP A 64 61.83 38.10 101.84
N CYS A 65 63.16 38.16 101.66
CA CYS A 65 63.81 37.89 100.38
C CYS A 65 63.52 36.48 99.86
N LYS A 66 63.51 35.44 100.72
CA LYS A 66 63.16 34.07 100.31
C LYS A 66 61.71 33.97 99.84
N GLN A 67 60.77 34.53 100.61
CA GLN A 67 59.35 34.52 100.23
C GLN A 67 59.11 35.31 98.93
N HIS A 68 59.83 36.42 98.72
CA HIS A 68 59.79 37.14 97.44
C HIS A 68 60.32 36.30 96.26
N ILE A 69 61.37 35.51 96.47
CA ILE A 69 61.90 34.57 95.47
C ILE A 69 60.90 33.44 95.19
N GLU A 70 60.18 32.95 96.19
CA GLU A 70 59.15 31.92 96.03
C GLU A 70 57.97 32.43 95.19
N VAL A 71 57.43 33.62 95.48
CA VAL A 71 56.38 34.26 94.68
C VAL A 71 56.85 34.51 93.22
N LEU A 72 58.12 34.88 93.02
CA LEU A 72 58.67 35.03 91.68
C LEU A 72 58.81 33.69 90.93
N LYS A 73 59.15 32.60 91.63
CA LYS A 73 59.15 31.24 91.05
C LYS A 73 57.74 30.78 90.68
N GLU A 74 56.75 30.98 91.54
CA GLU A 74 55.35 30.67 91.24
C GLU A 74 54.84 31.50 90.04
N SER A 75 55.18 32.79 89.97
CA SER A 75 54.84 33.63 88.82
C SER A 75 55.54 33.17 87.53
N LEU A 76 56.77 32.65 87.63
CA LEU A 76 57.49 32.09 86.49
C LEU A 76 56.84 30.78 86.00
N THR A 77 56.57 29.83 86.89
CA THR A 77 55.93 28.55 86.52
C THR A 77 54.52 28.76 85.95
N ALA A 78 53.74 29.71 86.47
CA ALA A 78 52.45 30.08 85.89
C ALA A 78 52.57 30.67 84.47
N LYS A 79 53.63 31.44 84.18
CA LYS A 79 53.91 31.95 82.83
C LYS A 79 54.38 30.85 81.89
N GLU A 80 55.20 29.91 82.36
CA GLU A 80 55.65 28.74 81.60
C GLU A 80 54.48 27.83 81.22
N GLN A 81 53.58 27.54 82.17
CA GLN A 81 52.34 26.80 81.90
C GLN A 81 51.45 27.53 80.88
N ARG A 82 51.28 28.84 81.01
CA ARG A 82 50.53 29.64 80.02
C ARG A 82 51.17 29.62 78.64
N ALA A 83 52.51 29.68 78.56
CA ALA A 83 53.23 29.58 77.30
C ALA A 83 53.06 28.19 76.66
N ALA A 84 53.07 27.11 77.46
CA ALA A 84 52.80 25.75 76.98
C ALA A 84 51.38 25.59 76.42
N ILE A 85 50.36 26.13 77.10
CA ILE A 85 48.97 26.11 76.59
C ILE A 85 48.88 26.87 75.26
N LEU A 86 49.41 28.10 75.19
CA LEU A 86 49.42 28.89 73.96
C LEU A 86 50.19 28.19 72.82
N GLN A 87 51.26 27.45 73.13
CA GLN A 87 51.99 26.66 72.15
C GLN A 87 51.09 25.53 71.58
N THR A 88 50.38 24.79 72.44
CA THR A 88 49.43 23.75 71.97
C THR A 88 48.26 24.32 71.16
N GLU A 89 47.77 25.52 71.50
CA GLU A 89 46.74 26.21 70.71
C GLU A 89 47.28 26.61 69.32
N VAL A 90 48.50 27.14 69.24
CA VAL A 90 49.17 27.48 67.97
C VAL A 90 49.37 26.23 67.09
N ASP A 91 49.80 25.11 67.66
CA ASP A 91 50.03 23.89 66.90
C ASP A 91 48.73 23.23 66.43
N ALA A 92 47.65 23.30 67.24
CA ALA A 92 46.31 22.92 66.81
C ALA A 92 45.76 23.81 65.67
N LEU A 93 46.05 25.12 65.70
CA LEU A 93 45.69 26.05 64.62
C LEU A 93 46.49 25.78 63.34
N ARG A 94 47.76 25.38 63.44
CA ARG A 94 48.60 24.97 62.29
C ARG A 94 48.04 23.73 61.60
N LEU A 95 47.78 22.66 62.34
CA LEU A 95 47.16 21.43 61.79
C LEU A 95 45.84 21.74 61.09
N ARG A 96 44.98 22.56 61.70
CA ARG A 96 43.71 22.97 61.11
C ARG A 96 43.87 23.84 59.85
N LEU A 97 44.97 24.60 59.73
CA LEU A 97 45.30 25.33 58.51
C LEU A 97 45.75 24.38 57.40
N GLU A 98 46.64 23.43 57.69
CA GLU A 98 47.10 22.40 56.75
C GLU A 98 45.95 21.54 56.21
N GLU A 99 45.00 21.15 57.07
CA GLU A 99 43.76 20.47 56.66
C GLU A 99 42.93 21.32 55.69
N LYS A 100 42.84 22.64 55.93
CA LYS A 100 42.09 23.57 55.07
C LYS A 100 42.79 23.81 53.74
N GLU A 101 44.12 23.89 53.72
CA GLU A 101 44.92 23.98 52.49
C GLU A 101 44.81 22.69 51.67
N SER A 102 44.88 21.51 52.32
CA SER A 102 44.64 20.21 51.68
C SER A 102 43.24 20.11 51.07
N PHE A 103 42.21 20.58 51.79
CA PHE A 103 40.84 20.65 51.26
C PHE A 103 40.70 21.64 50.10
N LEU A 104 41.33 22.81 50.19
CA LEU A 104 41.36 23.81 49.12
C LEU A 104 42.00 23.23 47.87
N ASN A 105 43.17 22.59 47.99
CA ASN A 105 43.89 21.96 46.88
C ASN A 105 43.05 20.86 46.20
N LYS A 106 42.34 20.03 46.98
CA LYS A 106 41.38 19.05 46.44
C LYS A 106 40.24 19.73 45.66
N LYS A 107 39.70 20.84 46.16
CA LYS A 107 38.66 21.61 45.47
C LYS A 107 39.15 22.33 44.21
N THR A 108 40.37 22.88 44.23
CA THR A 108 41.03 23.47 43.06
C THR A 108 41.24 22.41 41.97
N LYS A 109 41.72 21.22 42.33
CA LYS A 109 41.86 20.12 41.36
C LYS A 109 40.51 19.68 40.79
N GLN A 110 39.49 19.50 41.64
CA GLN A 110 38.13 19.16 41.17
C GLN A 110 37.57 20.21 40.18
N LEU A 111 37.85 21.50 40.40
CA LEU A 111 37.45 22.58 39.49
C LEU A 111 38.24 22.53 38.16
N GLN A 112 39.51 22.15 38.18
CA GLN A 112 40.30 21.94 36.98
C GLN A 112 39.76 20.75 36.17
N ASP A 113 39.58 19.59 36.81
CA ASP A 113 39.08 18.37 36.17
C ASP A 113 37.71 18.64 35.47
N LEU A 114 36.78 19.32 36.16
CA LEU A 114 35.48 19.73 35.59
C LEU A 114 35.60 20.78 34.47
N THR A 115 36.65 21.61 34.47
CA THR A 115 36.91 22.59 33.41
C THR A 115 37.43 21.90 32.15
N GLU A 116 38.28 20.88 32.32
CA GLU A 116 38.78 20.03 31.23
C GLU A 116 37.66 19.18 30.63
N GLU A 117 36.83 18.53 31.46
CA GLU A 117 35.63 17.78 31.01
C GLU A 117 34.67 18.68 30.21
N LYS A 118 34.36 19.88 30.74
CA LYS A 118 33.56 20.88 30.01
C LYS A 118 34.19 21.28 28.67
N GLY A 119 35.51 21.32 28.58
CA GLY A 119 36.25 21.56 27.34
C GLY A 119 36.03 20.44 26.33
N THR A 120 36.17 19.19 26.75
CA THR A 120 35.92 17.98 25.95
C THR A 120 34.48 17.93 25.43
N LEU A 121 33.49 18.08 26.32
CA LEU A 121 32.07 18.11 25.96
C LEU A 121 31.74 19.25 24.99
N ALA A 122 32.38 20.42 25.12
CA ALA A 122 32.22 21.53 24.17
C ALA A 122 32.85 21.25 22.79
N GLY A 123 33.84 20.36 22.72
CA GLY A 123 34.37 19.78 21.48
C GLY A 123 33.37 18.81 20.84
N GLU A 124 32.91 17.81 21.58
CA GLU A 124 31.93 16.83 21.09
C GLU A 124 30.63 17.49 20.59
N ILE A 125 30.12 18.51 21.29
CA ILE A 125 28.96 19.30 20.86
C ILE A 125 29.22 20.00 19.52
N ARG A 126 30.46 20.38 19.21
CA ARG A 126 30.83 21.00 17.92
C ARG A 126 30.86 19.95 16.81
N ASP A 127 31.53 18.83 17.05
CA ASP A 127 31.65 17.74 16.06
C ASP A 127 30.27 17.16 15.70
N ILE A 128 29.37 17.02 16.68
CA ILE A 128 27.98 16.59 16.48
C ILE A 128 27.19 17.63 15.65
N LYS A 129 27.42 18.94 15.86
CA LYS A 129 26.79 20.00 15.04
C LYS A 129 27.29 19.97 13.60
N ASP A 130 28.60 19.88 13.39
CA ASP A 130 29.18 19.82 12.05
C ASP A 130 28.68 18.57 11.28
N MET A 131 28.57 17.43 11.98
CA MET A 131 27.95 16.21 11.43
C MET A 131 26.45 16.40 11.11
N LEU A 132 25.71 17.14 11.95
CA LEU A 132 24.30 17.45 11.71
C LEU A 132 24.14 18.32 10.46
N GLU A 133 24.95 19.37 10.30
CA GLU A 133 24.94 20.22 9.09
C GLU A 133 25.25 19.42 7.81
N VAL A 134 26.21 18.49 7.87
CA VAL A 134 26.51 17.60 6.74
C VAL A 134 25.32 16.71 6.40
N LYS A 135 24.63 16.15 7.41
CA LYS A 135 23.42 15.35 7.22
C LYS A 135 22.26 16.19 6.66
N GLU A 136 22.07 17.42 7.12
CA GLU A 136 21.06 18.36 6.61
C GLU A 136 21.31 18.72 5.15
N ARG A 137 22.56 19.08 4.78
CA ARG A 137 22.96 19.29 3.38
C ARG A 137 22.67 18.05 2.51
N LYS A 138 22.92 16.85 3.04
CA LYS A 138 22.62 15.58 2.34
C LYS A 138 21.12 15.35 2.16
N ILE A 139 20.31 15.64 3.17
CA ILE A 139 18.84 15.58 3.10
C ILE A 139 18.33 16.54 2.01
N ASN A 140 18.81 17.78 1.98
CA ASN A 140 18.42 18.78 0.97
C ASN A 140 18.76 18.33 -0.47
N VAL A 141 19.89 17.65 -0.68
CA VAL A 141 20.25 17.06 -1.99
C VAL A 141 19.32 15.89 -2.35
N LEU A 142 18.96 15.04 -1.40
CA LEU A 142 18.05 13.91 -1.64
C LEU A 142 16.61 14.38 -1.91
N GLN A 143 16.13 15.41 -1.21
CA GLN A 143 14.82 16.04 -1.45
C GLN A 143 14.73 16.56 -2.90
N LYS A 144 15.71 17.35 -3.35
CA LYS A 144 15.78 17.82 -4.75
C LYS A 144 15.81 16.67 -5.76
N LYS A 145 16.43 15.54 -5.43
CA LYS A 145 16.43 14.35 -6.29
C LYS A 145 15.05 13.68 -6.34
N ILE A 146 14.32 13.63 -5.22
CA ILE A 146 12.94 13.14 -5.16
C ILE A 146 12.01 14.04 -5.97
N GLU A 147 12.09 15.36 -5.82
CA GLU A 147 11.31 16.35 -6.59
C GLU A 147 11.48 16.17 -8.10
N ASN A 148 12.73 16.03 -8.56
CA ASN A 148 13.06 15.78 -9.97
C ASN A 148 12.50 14.43 -10.47
N LEU A 149 12.59 13.36 -9.67
CA LEU A 149 12.03 12.05 -10.05
C LEU A 149 10.48 12.07 -10.07
N GLN A 150 9.84 12.82 -9.18
CA GLN A 150 8.39 13.03 -9.18
C GLN A 150 7.94 13.84 -10.40
N GLU A 151 8.72 14.82 -10.84
CA GLU A 151 8.46 15.56 -12.07
C GLU A 151 8.56 14.66 -13.31
N GLN A 152 9.63 13.85 -13.41
CA GLN A 152 9.77 12.85 -14.47
C GLN A 152 8.62 11.84 -14.49
N LEU A 153 8.10 11.43 -13.32
CA LEU A 153 6.94 10.56 -13.22
C LEU A 153 5.69 11.24 -13.81
N ARG A 154 5.40 12.49 -13.42
CA ARG A 154 4.27 13.27 -13.95
C ARG A 154 4.33 13.44 -15.47
N ASP A 155 5.52 13.68 -16.02
CA ASP A 155 5.71 13.76 -17.48
C ASP A 155 5.46 12.43 -18.17
N LYS A 156 5.85 11.30 -17.54
CA LYS A 156 5.58 9.96 -18.06
C LYS A 156 4.10 9.59 -17.98
N ASP A 157 3.42 9.94 -16.90
CA ASP A 157 1.96 9.76 -16.77
C ASP A 157 1.21 10.58 -17.83
N LYS A 158 1.65 11.81 -18.11
CA LYS A 158 1.10 12.66 -19.19
C LYS A 158 1.34 12.05 -20.58
N GLN A 159 2.54 11.52 -20.85
CA GLN A 159 2.83 10.80 -22.10
C GLN A 159 1.94 9.55 -22.24
N LEU A 160 1.74 8.80 -21.16
CA LEU A 160 0.90 7.60 -21.13
C LEU A 160 -0.58 7.94 -21.33
N GLY A 161 -1.07 9.03 -20.74
CA GLY A 161 -2.41 9.60 -20.99
C GLY A 161 -2.64 9.92 -22.47
N ASN A 162 -1.73 10.71 -23.07
CA ASN A 162 -1.80 11.05 -24.49
C ASN A 162 -1.81 9.82 -25.41
N LEU A 163 -1.01 8.79 -25.08
CA LEU A 163 -1.01 7.52 -25.82
C LEU A 163 -2.31 6.74 -25.67
N LYS A 164 -2.90 6.70 -24.47
CA LYS A 164 -4.22 6.09 -24.24
C LYS A 164 -5.31 6.78 -25.06
N ASP A 165 -5.31 8.11 -25.14
CA ASP A 165 -6.32 8.84 -25.91
C ASP A 165 -6.12 8.66 -27.42
N ARG A 166 -4.88 8.56 -27.90
CA ARG A 166 -4.59 8.15 -29.29
C ARG A 166 -5.08 6.72 -29.58
N VAL A 167 -4.91 5.78 -28.65
CA VAL A 167 -5.42 4.40 -28.79
C VAL A 167 -6.95 4.39 -28.85
N LYS A 168 -7.65 5.16 -28.00
CA LYS A 168 -9.11 5.31 -28.09
C LYS A 168 -9.57 5.86 -29.44
N SER A 169 -8.88 6.87 -29.98
CA SER A 169 -9.19 7.41 -31.30
C SER A 169 -9.07 6.33 -32.38
N LEU A 170 -7.94 5.62 -32.43
CA LEU A 170 -7.72 4.53 -33.38
C LEU A 170 -8.72 3.38 -33.22
N GLN A 171 -9.17 3.10 -31.99
CA GLN A 171 -10.20 2.09 -31.72
C GLN A 171 -11.57 2.54 -32.26
N THR A 172 -11.91 3.83 -32.15
CA THR A 172 -13.10 4.41 -32.78
C THR A 172 -13.00 4.33 -34.31
N ASP A 173 -11.85 4.70 -34.89
CA ASP A 173 -11.60 4.61 -36.33
C ASP A 173 -11.69 3.16 -36.85
N SER A 174 -11.20 2.18 -36.07
CA SER A 174 -11.37 0.75 -36.35
C SER A 174 -12.85 0.37 -36.33
N SER A 175 -13.59 0.69 -35.26
CA SER A 175 -15.02 0.36 -35.16
C SER A 175 -15.87 0.99 -36.27
N ASN A 176 -15.50 2.20 -36.72
CA ASN A 176 -16.11 2.85 -37.88
C ASN A 176 -15.80 2.09 -39.18
N THR A 177 -14.56 1.61 -39.34
CA THR A 177 -14.12 0.78 -40.47
C THR A 177 -14.85 -0.57 -40.49
N ASP A 178 -14.95 -1.24 -39.33
CA ASP A 178 -15.67 -2.51 -39.17
C ASP A 178 -17.16 -2.35 -39.56
N THR A 179 -17.79 -1.24 -39.17
CA THR A 179 -19.18 -0.91 -39.56
C THR A 179 -19.32 -0.68 -41.07
N ALA A 180 -18.36 0.00 -41.68
CA ALA A 180 -18.32 0.21 -43.14
C ALA A 180 -18.11 -1.12 -43.90
N LEU A 181 -17.24 -2.01 -43.39
CA LEU A 181 -17.03 -3.34 -43.94
C LEU A 181 -18.30 -4.19 -43.85
N ALA A 182 -18.96 -4.26 -42.70
CA ALA A 182 -20.24 -4.97 -42.55
C ALA A 182 -21.33 -4.45 -43.51
N THR A 183 -21.38 -3.13 -43.72
CA THR A 183 -22.30 -2.51 -44.70
C THR A 183 -21.98 -2.94 -46.14
N LEU A 184 -20.70 -3.04 -46.49
CA LEU A 184 -20.25 -3.53 -47.81
C LEU A 184 -20.52 -5.03 -47.98
N GLU A 185 -20.33 -5.84 -46.94
CA GLU A 185 -20.64 -7.28 -46.92
C GLU A 185 -22.15 -7.54 -47.11
N GLU A 186 -23.02 -6.77 -46.44
CA GLU A 186 -24.47 -6.85 -46.66
C GLU A 186 -24.86 -6.42 -48.09
N ALA A 187 -24.27 -5.33 -48.58
CA ALA A 187 -24.51 -4.87 -49.95
C ALA A 187 -24.05 -5.90 -51.01
N LEU A 188 -22.91 -6.56 -50.80
CA LEU A 188 -22.43 -7.66 -51.64
C LEU A 188 -23.36 -8.87 -51.54
N SER A 189 -23.78 -9.26 -50.34
CA SER A 189 -24.72 -10.37 -50.12
C SER A 189 -26.06 -10.15 -50.84
N GLU A 190 -26.58 -8.91 -50.85
CA GLU A 190 -27.80 -8.59 -51.61
C GLU A 190 -27.55 -8.57 -53.12
N LYS A 191 -26.37 -8.14 -53.59
CA LYS A 191 -25.99 -8.30 -55.01
C LYS A 191 -25.94 -9.77 -55.43
N GLU A 192 -25.40 -10.65 -54.59
CA GLU A 192 -25.40 -12.10 -54.83
C GLU A 192 -26.81 -12.66 -54.89
N ARG A 193 -27.72 -12.29 -53.97
CA ARG A 193 -29.15 -12.68 -54.04
C ARG A 193 -29.87 -12.13 -55.26
N ILE A 194 -29.50 -10.96 -55.77
CA ILE A 194 -30.04 -10.42 -57.03
C ILE A 194 -29.52 -11.24 -58.21
N ILE A 195 -28.22 -11.54 -58.24
CA ILE A 195 -27.60 -12.38 -59.27
C ILE A 195 -28.26 -13.76 -59.31
N GLU A 196 -28.49 -14.40 -58.16
CA GLU A 196 -29.13 -15.73 -58.11
C GLU A 196 -30.57 -15.69 -58.61
N ARG A 197 -31.38 -14.69 -58.19
CA ARG A 197 -32.73 -14.49 -58.74
C ARG A 197 -32.74 -14.27 -60.25
N LEU A 198 -31.73 -13.57 -60.79
CA LEU A 198 -31.59 -13.35 -62.22
C LEU A 198 -31.15 -14.62 -62.96
N LYS A 199 -30.31 -15.49 -62.36
CA LYS A 199 -30.02 -16.83 -62.89
C LYS A 199 -31.27 -17.69 -62.91
N ASP A 200 -32.00 -17.80 -61.78
CA ASP A 200 -33.25 -18.54 -61.68
C ASP A 200 -34.28 -18.07 -62.71
N GLN A 201 -34.35 -16.76 -62.94
CA GLN A 201 -35.20 -16.20 -63.99
C GLN A 201 -34.74 -16.61 -65.38
N ARG A 202 -33.45 -16.47 -65.68
CA ARG A 202 -32.86 -16.88 -66.96
C ARG A 202 -33.06 -18.38 -67.22
N GLU A 203 -32.91 -19.23 -66.21
CA GLU A 203 -33.15 -20.68 -66.31
C GLU A 203 -34.63 -21.03 -66.50
N ARG A 204 -35.55 -20.29 -65.88
CA ARG A 204 -37.00 -20.43 -66.13
C ARG A 204 -37.35 -20.01 -67.55
N GLU A 205 -36.89 -18.85 -68.00
CA GLU A 205 -37.13 -18.38 -69.38
C GLU A 205 -36.51 -19.32 -70.43
N ASP A 206 -35.30 -19.84 -70.21
CA ASP A 206 -34.67 -20.81 -71.11
C ASP A 206 -35.42 -22.16 -71.11
N ARG A 207 -36.03 -22.56 -69.99
CA ARG A 207 -36.90 -23.74 -69.90
C ARG A 207 -38.23 -23.53 -70.62
N GLU A 208 -38.89 -22.40 -70.40
CA GLU A 208 -40.14 -22.02 -71.08
C GLU A 208 -39.93 -21.98 -72.60
N ARG A 209 -38.83 -21.37 -73.08
CA ARG A 209 -38.43 -21.41 -74.50
C ARG A 209 -38.18 -22.82 -75.02
N LEU A 210 -37.58 -23.71 -74.22
CA LEU A 210 -37.35 -25.10 -74.61
C LEU A 210 -38.67 -25.88 -74.72
N GLU A 211 -39.59 -25.68 -73.77
CA GLU A 211 -40.93 -26.26 -73.77
C GLU A 211 -41.78 -25.76 -74.97
N GLU A 212 -41.70 -24.46 -75.31
CA GLU A 212 -42.28 -23.91 -76.55
C GLU A 212 -41.68 -24.58 -77.80
N VAL A 213 -40.34 -24.69 -77.88
CA VAL A 213 -39.65 -25.33 -79.01
C VAL A 213 -40.04 -26.81 -79.17
N ASP A 214 -40.11 -27.57 -78.08
CA ASP A 214 -40.56 -28.97 -78.13
C ASP A 214 -42.07 -29.09 -78.45
N SER A 215 -42.89 -28.12 -78.02
CA SER A 215 -44.31 -28.02 -78.44
C SER A 215 -44.44 -27.79 -79.94
N TYR A 216 -43.78 -26.77 -80.50
CA TYR A 216 -43.77 -26.50 -81.95
C TYR A 216 -43.20 -27.68 -82.75
N LYS A 217 -42.19 -28.39 -82.21
CA LYS A 217 -41.59 -29.57 -82.84
C LYS A 217 -42.54 -30.77 -82.83
N LYS A 218 -43.34 -30.94 -81.77
CA LYS A 218 -44.42 -31.92 -81.72
C LYS A 218 -45.54 -31.56 -82.69
N GLU A 219 -46.00 -30.31 -82.71
CA GLU A 219 -47.01 -29.85 -83.67
C GLU A 219 -46.55 -30.03 -85.12
N ASN A 220 -45.29 -29.70 -85.43
CA ASN A 220 -44.70 -29.97 -86.75
C ASN A 220 -44.67 -31.48 -87.09
N LYS A 221 -44.44 -32.36 -86.12
CA LYS A 221 -44.51 -33.81 -86.31
C LYS A 221 -45.94 -34.26 -86.59
N ASP A 222 -46.90 -33.82 -85.80
CA ASP A 222 -48.32 -34.17 -85.92
C ASP A 222 -48.90 -33.63 -87.26
N LEU A 223 -48.52 -32.41 -87.67
CA LEU A 223 -48.82 -31.85 -88.99
C LEU A 223 -48.19 -32.66 -90.13
N LYS A 224 -46.93 -33.09 -89.98
CA LYS A 224 -46.24 -33.91 -90.99
C LYS A 224 -46.85 -35.31 -91.12
N GLU A 225 -47.29 -35.91 -90.01
CA GLU A 225 -48.06 -37.16 -90.02
C GLU A 225 -49.41 -36.97 -90.70
N LYS A 226 -50.13 -35.87 -90.41
CA LYS A 226 -51.40 -35.54 -91.07
C LYS A 226 -51.24 -35.28 -92.57
N VAL A 227 -50.18 -34.58 -92.99
CA VAL A 227 -49.82 -34.41 -94.41
C VAL A 227 -49.54 -35.76 -95.07
N ASN A 228 -48.84 -36.67 -94.39
CA ASN A 228 -48.59 -38.02 -94.90
C ASN A 228 -49.89 -38.84 -95.02
N THR A 229 -50.79 -38.78 -94.03
CA THR A 229 -52.12 -39.42 -94.10
C THR A 229 -52.93 -38.88 -95.28
N LEU A 230 -53.01 -37.56 -95.44
CA LEU A 230 -53.70 -36.93 -96.57
C LEU A 230 -53.03 -37.27 -97.92
N GLN A 231 -51.72 -37.46 -97.96
CA GLN A 231 -51.00 -37.91 -99.16
C GLN A 231 -51.36 -39.35 -99.51
N ILE A 232 -51.47 -40.25 -98.52
CA ILE A 232 -51.93 -41.63 -98.73
C ILE A 232 -53.37 -41.64 -99.23
N GLU A 233 -54.29 -40.94 -98.55
CA GLU A 233 -55.68 -40.78 -98.98
C GLU A 233 -55.78 -40.22 -100.39
N LEU A 234 -54.97 -39.21 -100.73
CA LEU A 234 -54.91 -38.64 -102.08
C LEU A 234 -54.48 -39.70 -103.11
N THR A 235 -53.40 -40.45 -102.86
CA THR A 235 -52.97 -41.53 -103.77
C THR A 235 -54.00 -42.66 -103.90
N GLU A 236 -54.75 -42.96 -102.82
CA GLU A 236 -55.86 -43.90 -102.88
C GLU A 236 -57.00 -43.36 -103.76
N LYS A 237 -57.34 -42.07 -103.64
CA LYS A 237 -58.32 -41.43 -104.54
C LYS A 237 -57.84 -41.35 -105.99
N GLU A 238 -56.55 -41.12 -106.23
CA GLU A 238 -55.94 -41.18 -107.56
C GLU A 238 -56.03 -42.59 -108.16
N SER A 239 -55.78 -43.65 -107.38
CA SER A 239 -55.97 -45.04 -107.81
C SER A 239 -57.44 -45.32 -108.15
N ASN A 240 -58.36 -45.01 -107.24
CA ASN A 240 -59.81 -45.17 -107.48
C ASN A 240 -60.28 -44.39 -108.72
N LEU A 241 -59.69 -43.21 -109.00
CA LEU A 241 -59.97 -42.43 -110.21
C LEU A 241 -59.45 -43.11 -111.48
N ILE A 242 -58.32 -43.81 -111.42
CA ILE A 242 -57.80 -44.63 -112.52
C ILE A 242 -58.73 -45.83 -112.75
N ASP A 243 -59.10 -46.57 -111.70
CA ASP A 243 -60.04 -47.71 -111.79
C ASP A 243 -61.38 -47.28 -112.41
N LEU A 244 -61.92 -46.13 -111.98
CA LEU A 244 -63.13 -45.53 -112.56
C LEU A 244 -62.94 -45.13 -114.03
N LYS A 245 -61.76 -44.62 -114.42
CA LYS A 245 -61.43 -44.32 -115.84
C LYS A 245 -61.33 -45.59 -116.68
N GLU A 246 -60.75 -46.67 -116.16
CA GLU A 246 -60.70 -47.97 -116.85
C GLU A 246 -62.09 -48.60 -116.97
N HIS A 247 -62.92 -48.50 -115.93
CA HIS A 247 -64.30 -48.98 -115.95
C HIS A 247 -65.16 -48.15 -116.93
N ALA A 248 -64.99 -46.83 -116.98
CA ALA A 248 -65.62 -45.96 -117.95
C ALA A 248 -65.14 -46.25 -119.39
N SER A 249 -63.85 -46.50 -119.59
CA SER A 249 -63.28 -46.89 -120.89
C SER A 249 -63.79 -48.25 -121.36
N SER A 250 -63.96 -49.20 -120.43
CA SER A 250 -64.56 -50.51 -120.67
C SER A 250 -66.05 -50.41 -121.02
N LEU A 251 -66.80 -49.54 -120.33
CA LEU A 251 -68.19 -49.20 -120.65
C LEU A 251 -68.32 -48.58 -122.04
N ALA A 252 -67.43 -47.63 -122.41
CA ALA A 252 -67.39 -47.02 -123.73
C ALA A 252 -67.07 -48.04 -124.84
N SER A 253 -66.10 -48.93 -124.60
CA SER A 253 -65.78 -50.09 -125.46
C SER A 253 -67.00 -51.02 -125.64
N SER A 254 -67.74 -51.30 -124.56
CA SER A 254 -69.00 -52.05 -124.62
C SER A 254 -70.08 -51.30 -125.42
N GLY A 255 -70.17 -49.98 -125.27
CA GLY A 255 -71.07 -49.11 -126.03
C GLY A 255 -70.81 -49.21 -127.53
N LEU A 256 -69.56 -49.04 -127.96
CA LEU A 256 -69.16 -49.17 -129.37
C LEU A 256 -69.45 -50.56 -129.96
N LYS A 257 -69.34 -51.64 -129.15
CA LYS A 257 -69.72 -53.00 -129.56
C LYS A 257 -71.25 -53.20 -129.66
N LYS A 258 -72.05 -52.44 -128.91
CA LYS A 258 -73.51 -52.45 -129.03
C LYS A 258 -73.95 -51.62 -130.24
N ASP A 259 -73.39 -50.43 -130.45
CA ASP A 259 -73.68 -49.57 -131.60
C ASP A 259 -73.38 -50.24 -132.95
N SER A 260 -72.25 -50.93 -133.08
CA SER A 260 -71.93 -51.65 -134.32
C SER A 260 -72.92 -52.79 -134.61
N LYS A 261 -73.38 -53.48 -133.56
CA LYS A 261 -74.40 -54.53 -133.64
C LYS A 261 -75.80 -53.97 -133.93
N LEU A 262 -76.10 -52.77 -133.43
CA LEU A 262 -77.36 -52.04 -133.69
C LEU A 262 -77.43 -51.61 -135.16
N LYS A 263 -76.36 -51.02 -135.72
CA LYS A 263 -76.25 -50.71 -137.15
C LYS A 263 -76.43 -51.92 -138.06
N SER A 264 -75.94 -53.09 -137.66
CA SER A 264 -76.14 -54.34 -138.42
C SER A 264 -77.61 -54.78 -138.45
N LEU A 265 -78.36 -54.54 -137.37
CA LEU A 265 -79.78 -54.84 -137.29
C LEU A 265 -80.65 -53.82 -138.06
N GLU A 266 -80.27 -52.54 -138.08
CA GLU A 266 -80.95 -51.52 -138.91
C GLU A 266 -80.89 -51.87 -140.40
N ILE A 267 -79.73 -52.29 -140.90
CA ILE A 267 -79.56 -52.72 -142.30
C ILE A 267 -80.47 -53.93 -142.62
N ALA A 268 -80.60 -54.89 -141.70
CA ALA A 268 -81.46 -56.05 -141.86
C ALA A 268 -82.97 -55.70 -141.86
N ILE A 269 -83.36 -54.65 -141.13
CA ILE A 269 -84.75 -54.14 -141.12
C ILE A 269 -85.08 -53.45 -142.46
N GLU A 270 -84.16 -52.66 -143.03
CA GLU A 270 -84.42 -51.96 -144.29
C GLU A 270 -84.59 -52.93 -145.46
N GLN A 271 -83.77 -54.01 -145.51
CA GLN A 271 -83.96 -55.10 -146.48
C GLN A 271 -85.32 -55.79 -146.38
N LYS A 272 -85.93 -55.83 -145.18
CA LYS A 272 -87.28 -56.40 -144.99
C LYS A 272 -88.42 -55.47 -145.39
N LYS A 273 -88.19 -54.17 -145.57
CA LYS A 273 -89.21 -53.26 -146.15
C LYS A 273 -89.38 -53.44 -147.66
N GLU A 274 -88.29 -53.65 -148.41
CA GLU A 274 -88.36 -53.76 -149.87
C GLU A 274 -89.11 -55.01 -150.35
N GLU A 275 -89.07 -56.11 -149.59
CA GLU A 275 -89.87 -57.31 -149.89
C GLU A 275 -91.38 -57.06 -149.75
N CYS A 276 -91.82 -56.22 -148.80
CA CYS A 276 -93.23 -55.87 -148.63
C CYS A 276 -93.78 -55.08 -149.83
N SER A 277 -92.99 -54.15 -150.38
CA SER A 277 -93.43 -53.27 -151.47
C SER A 277 -93.76 -54.02 -152.79
N LYS A 278 -93.10 -55.16 -153.05
CA LYS A 278 -93.30 -55.93 -154.30
C LYS A 278 -94.55 -56.82 -154.31
N LEU A 279 -95.06 -57.20 -153.14
CA LEU A 279 -96.27 -58.02 -153.02
C LEU A 279 -97.56 -57.20 -153.08
N GLU A 280 -97.46 -55.89 -152.87
CA GLU A 280 -98.60 -54.96 -152.86
C GLU A 280 -99.16 -54.67 -154.28
N THR A 281 -98.36 -54.84 -155.34
CA THR A 281 -98.75 -54.44 -156.71
C THR A 281 -99.59 -55.46 -157.48
N GLN A 282 -99.65 -56.74 -157.05
CA GLN A 282 -100.30 -57.81 -157.84
C GLN A 282 -101.80 -58.02 -157.54
N LEU A 283 -102.40 -57.29 -156.59
CA LEU A 283 -103.67 -57.70 -155.99
C LEU A 283 -104.77 -56.62 -155.91
N GLN A 284 -104.88 -55.72 -156.91
CA GLN A 284 -106.01 -54.76 -156.92
C GLN A 284 -106.45 -54.18 -158.30
N LYS A 285 -106.90 -55.02 -159.26
CA LYS A 285 -107.77 -54.50 -160.35
C LYS A 285 -108.71 -55.47 -161.13
N LYS A 286 -109.45 -56.35 -160.44
CA LYS A 286 -110.90 -56.67 -160.74
C LYS A 286 -111.48 -57.84 -159.90
N ALA A 287 -111.72 -57.58 -158.63
CA ALA A 287 -113.10 -57.57 -158.14
C ALA A 287 -113.41 -56.07 -157.91
N HIS A 288 -114.46 -55.48 -158.49
CA HIS A 288 -115.83 -55.62 -157.99
C HIS A 288 -115.86 -55.13 -156.54
N GLU A 289 -116.17 -53.83 -156.39
CA GLU A 289 -116.30 -53.19 -155.08
C GLU A 289 -117.46 -53.85 -154.28
N VAL A 290 -117.47 -53.91 -152.95
CA VAL A 290 -116.77 -53.09 -151.93
C VAL A 290 -116.30 -53.99 -150.77
N GLU A 291 -115.01 -53.98 -150.42
CA GLU A 291 -114.53 -54.56 -149.16
C GLU A 291 -113.23 -53.91 -148.62
N GLN A 292 -113.25 -53.69 -147.29
CA GLN A 292 -112.19 -53.63 -146.24
C GLN A 292 -110.69 -53.79 -146.63
N GLN A 293 -109.69 -53.29 -145.90
CA GLN A 293 -109.60 -52.98 -144.45
C GLN A 293 -108.37 -52.08 -144.16
N SER A 294 -108.36 -51.30 -143.08
CA SER A 294 -107.15 -50.65 -142.53
C SER A 294 -107.27 -50.36 -141.02
N GLY A 295 -106.13 -50.33 -140.30
CA GLY A 295 -106.04 -49.82 -138.91
C GLY A 295 -105.84 -50.87 -137.80
N SER A 296 -104.58 -51.02 -137.36
CA SER A 296 -104.05 -51.80 -136.21
C SER A 296 -105.03 -52.16 -135.07
N ARG A 297 -105.20 -53.44 -134.71
CA ARG A 297 -104.26 -54.30 -133.90
C ARG A 297 -103.95 -53.70 -132.51
N GLY A 298 -104.35 -54.29 -131.37
CA GLY A 298 -104.97 -55.60 -131.13
C GLY A 298 -103.97 -56.78 -131.22
N ASN A 299 -104.01 -57.82 -130.39
CA ASN A 299 -104.96 -58.15 -129.30
C ASN A 299 -104.30 -59.20 -128.32
N PRO A 300 -104.98 -59.97 -127.43
CA PRO A 300 -104.49 -60.13 -126.05
C PRO A 300 -104.44 -61.58 -125.49
N GLU A 301 -103.45 -61.94 -124.67
CA GLU A 301 -103.52 -63.25 -123.97
C GLU A 301 -102.80 -63.33 -122.62
N TYR A 302 -103.11 -62.39 -121.71
CA TYR A 302 -102.65 -62.46 -120.30
C TYR A 302 -103.71 -62.16 -119.23
N VAL A 303 -104.93 -61.75 -119.62
CA VAL A 303 -105.97 -61.33 -118.66
C VAL A 303 -106.50 -62.49 -117.81
N ASP A 304 -106.51 -63.73 -118.33
CA ASP A 304 -106.95 -64.91 -117.57
C ASP A 304 -105.81 -65.61 -116.79
N ARG A 305 -104.56 -65.17 -116.96
CA ARG A 305 -103.41 -65.68 -116.18
C ARG A 305 -103.16 -64.88 -114.90
N VAL A 306 -103.63 -63.63 -114.84
CA VAL A 306 -103.51 -62.77 -113.64
C VAL A 306 -104.42 -63.26 -112.50
N LYS A 307 -105.66 -63.70 -112.79
CA LYS A 307 -106.62 -64.15 -111.76
C LYS A 307 -106.27 -65.47 -111.05
N LEU A 308 -105.40 -66.31 -111.63
CA LEU A 308 -104.81 -67.43 -110.87
C LEU A 308 -103.64 -66.95 -109.99
N LEU A 309 -102.74 -66.13 -110.54
CA LEU A 309 -101.57 -65.63 -109.81
C LEU A 309 -101.95 -64.76 -108.59
N GLU A 310 -103.03 -63.98 -108.66
CA GLU A 310 -103.57 -63.24 -107.51
C GLU A 310 -104.01 -64.16 -106.36
N LYS A 311 -104.39 -65.41 -106.65
CA LYS A 311 -104.81 -66.39 -105.65
C LYS A 311 -103.62 -67.15 -105.04
N GLU A 312 -102.59 -67.46 -105.83
CA GLU A 312 -101.29 -67.93 -105.32
C GLU A 312 -100.63 -66.90 -104.39
N VAL A 313 -100.67 -65.60 -104.74
CA VAL A 313 -100.06 -64.53 -103.94
C VAL A 313 -100.75 -64.37 -102.57
N SER A 314 -102.07 -64.59 -102.46
CA SER A 314 -102.74 -64.61 -101.15
C SER A 314 -102.30 -65.81 -100.29
N TYR A 315 -102.14 -66.99 -100.90
CA TYR A 315 -101.73 -68.20 -100.18
C TYR A 315 -100.30 -68.09 -99.64
N TYR A 316 -99.35 -67.61 -100.46
CA TYR A 316 -97.97 -67.39 -100.01
C TYR A 316 -97.82 -66.22 -99.02
N LYS A 317 -98.73 -65.23 -99.03
CA LYS A 317 -98.71 -64.14 -98.05
C LYS A 317 -99.18 -64.58 -96.66
N ASP A 318 -100.18 -65.46 -96.58
CA ASP A 318 -100.62 -66.04 -95.31
C ASP A 318 -99.61 -67.06 -94.77
N GLU A 319 -98.94 -67.83 -95.65
CA GLU A 319 -97.89 -68.76 -95.23
C GLU A 319 -96.60 -68.03 -94.79
N ALA A 320 -96.27 -66.89 -95.42
CA ALA A 320 -95.20 -66.00 -94.96
C ALA A 320 -95.51 -65.38 -93.58
N ASN A 321 -96.75 -64.96 -93.32
CA ASN A 321 -97.13 -64.41 -92.02
C ASN A 321 -97.08 -65.46 -90.89
N LYS A 322 -97.42 -66.73 -91.18
CA LYS A 322 -97.24 -67.84 -90.22
C LYS A 322 -95.77 -68.15 -89.96
N ALA A 323 -94.93 -68.16 -91.01
CA ALA A 323 -93.49 -68.31 -90.85
C ALA A 323 -92.87 -67.15 -90.04
N GLN A 324 -93.36 -65.92 -90.23
CA GLN A 324 -92.87 -64.74 -89.52
C GLN A 324 -93.28 -64.72 -88.04
N THR A 325 -94.50 -65.17 -87.70
CA THR A 325 -94.92 -65.34 -86.30
C THR A 325 -94.25 -66.52 -85.60
N GLU A 326 -93.93 -67.61 -86.29
CA GLU A 326 -93.13 -68.70 -85.71
C GLU A 326 -91.66 -68.29 -85.49
N VAL A 327 -91.09 -67.43 -86.34
CA VAL A 327 -89.76 -66.82 -86.11
C VAL A 327 -89.77 -65.89 -84.89
N GLU A 328 -90.80 -65.06 -84.70
CA GLU A 328 -90.93 -64.24 -83.49
C GLU A 328 -91.12 -65.11 -82.22
N ARG A 329 -91.92 -66.18 -82.30
CA ARG A 329 -92.11 -67.15 -81.20
C ARG A 329 -90.82 -67.89 -80.83
N LEU A 330 -90.00 -68.25 -81.82
CA LEU A 330 -88.69 -68.87 -81.59
C LEU A 330 -87.66 -67.88 -81.02
N LEU A 331 -87.74 -66.59 -81.37
CA LEU A 331 -86.90 -65.54 -80.81
C LEU A 331 -87.25 -65.22 -79.34
N ASP A 332 -88.52 -65.31 -78.95
CA ASP A 332 -88.90 -65.18 -77.54
C ASP A 332 -88.51 -66.39 -76.69
N ILE A 333 -88.62 -67.62 -77.23
CA ILE A 333 -88.10 -68.82 -76.55
C ILE A 333 -86.57 -68.76 -76.39
N LEU A 334 -85.86 -68.19 -77.38
CA LEU A 334 -84.42 -67.91 -77.25
C LEU A 334 -84.12 -66.90 -76.12
N ARG A 335 -84.92 -65.83 -75.98
CA ARG A 335 -84.80 -64.88 -74.86
C ARG A 335 -85.11 -65.50 -73.51
N GLU A 336 -86.11 -66.38 -73.43
CA GLU A 336 -86.45 -67.09 -72.18
C GLU A 336 -85.34 -68.07 -71.76
N VAL A 337 -84.78 -68.87 -72.69
CA VAL A 337 -83.68 -69.80 -72.38
C VAL A 337 -82.38 -69.05 -72.00
N GLU A 338 -82.11 -67.91 -72.64
CA GLU A 338 -80.92 -67.09 -72.34
C GLU A 338 -81.05 -66.30 -71.02
N THR A 339 -82.27 -65.99 -70.58
CA THR A 339 -82.52 -65.43 -69.23
C THR A 339 -82.56 -66.50 -68.14
N GLU A 340 -83.17 -67.66 -68.38
CA GLU A 340 -83.22 -68.77 -67.42
C GLU A 340 -81.82 -69.35 -67.10
N LYS A 341 -80.89 -69.29 -68.06
CA LYS A 341 -79.46 -69.60 -67.85
C LYS A 341 -78.82 -68.62 -66.87
N ASN A 342 -78.99 -67.32 -67.08
CA ASN A 342 -78.38 -66.27 -66.26
C ASN A 342 -78.89 -66.26 -64.80
N ASP A 343 -80.11 -66.71 -64.55
CA ASP A 343 -80.63 -66.83 -63.17
C ASP A 343 -80.20 -68.14 -62.47
N LYS A 344 -79.90 -69.21 -63.21
CA LYS A 344 -79.29 -70.43 -62.66
C LYS A 344 -77.84 -70.18 -62.22
N ASP A 345 -77.06 -69.43 -63.00
CA ASP A 345 -75.69 -69.03 -62.62
C ASP A 345 -75.67 -68.10 -61.38
N LYS A 346 -76.69 -67.24 -61.19
CA LYS A 346 -76.86 -66.46 -59.93
C LYS A 346 -77.26 -67.33 -58.73
N LYS A 347 -77.98 -68.44 -58.94
CA LYS A 347 -78.38 -69.37 -57.86
C LYS A 347 -77.16 -70.08 -57.24
N ILE A 348 -76.11 -70.30 -58.02
CA ILE A 348 -74.83 -70.88 -57.57
C ILE A 348 -74.14 -69.92 -56.57
N ALA A 349 -74.26 -68.60 -56.77
CA ALA A 349 -73.71 -67.58 -55.85
C ALA A 349 -74.41 -67.48 -54.47
N GLU A 350 -75.36 -68.37 -54.16
CA GLU A 350 -76.16 -68.33 -52.93
C GLU A 350 -76.11 -69.61 -52.09
N LEU A 351 -75.72 -70.76 -52.65
CA LEU A 351 -75.59 -72.03 -51.90
C LEU A 351 -74.21 -72.25 -51.26
N GLU A 352 -73.17 -71.52 -51.65
CA GLU A 352 -71.83 -71.58 -51.02
C GLU A 352 -71.70 -70.68 -49.77
N ARG A 353 -72.82 -70.20 -49.22
CA ARG A 353 -72.88 -69.54 -47.89
C ARG A 353 -73.49 -70.48 -46.83
N GLN A 354 -72.71 -71.43 -46.29
CA GLN A 354 -73.04 -72.04 -44.99
C GLN A 354 -71.82 -72.57 -44.20
N GLY A 355 -71.48 -71.87 -43.10
CA GLY A 355 -70.62 -72.34 -42.00
C GLY A 355 -69.11 -72.05 -42.14
N GLY A 356 -68.43 -71.37 -41.21
CA GLY A 356 -68.89 -70.61 -40.02
C GLY A 356 -67.79 -70.47 -38.95
N LYS A 357 -67.95 -69.48 -38.04
CA LYS A 357 -67.22 -69.30 -36.75
C LYS A 357 -65.72 -68.90 -36.80
N ASP A 358 -65.14 -68.11 -35.87
CA ASP A 358 -65.63 -67.11 -34.90
C ASP A 358 -64.40 -66.38 -34.24
N GLN A 359 -64.60 -65.25 -33.53
CA GLN A 359 -63.72 -64.68 -32.45
C GLN A 359 -62.32 -64.04 -32.81
N THR A 360 -61.71 -63.05 -32.08
CA THR A 360 -62.11 -62.15 -30.95
C THR A 360 -61.06 -61.04 -30.58
N LYS A 361 -61.50 -59.76 -30.48
CA LYS A 361 -61.16 -58.63 -29.52
C LYS A 361 -59.74 -57.97 -29.30
N LYS A 362 -59.78 -56.61 -29.31
CA LYS A 362 -59.35 -55.56 -28.28
C LYS A 362 -57.86 -55.36 -27.91
N GLY A 363 -57.40 -54.22 -27.33
CA GLY A 363 -58.03 -52.93 -26.96
C GLY A 363 -57.13 -52.00 -26.08
N SER A 364 -57.52 -50.72 -25.90
CA SER A 364 -56.79 -49.58 -25.25
C SER A 364 -56.77 -49.55 -23.70
N ASN A 365 -55.84 -48.83 -23.01
CA ASN A 365 -56.13 -47.75 -22.00
C ASN A 365 -54.95 -47.13 -21.15
N ILE A 366 -55.17 -45.87 -20.66
CA ILE A 366 -54.78 -45.25 -19.32
C ILE A 366 -53.28 -45.03 -18.93
N LYS A 367 -52.84 -44.09 -18.05
CA LYS A 367 -53.18 -42.69 -17.62
C LYS A 367 -52.21 -42.24 -16.47
N LEU A 368 -52.01 -40.92 -16.26
CA LEU A 368 -51.47 -40.21 -15.05
C LEU A 368 -49.94 -40.16 -14.76
N GLY A 369 -49.48 -38.98 -14.32
CA GLY A 369 -48.22 -38.75 -13.56
C GLY A 369 -48.44 -38.78 -12.03
N PRO A 370 -47.45 -38.39 -11.17
CA PRO A 370 -46.97 -37.00 -11.11
C PRO A 370 -45.49 -36.74 -10.68
N GLN A 371 -45.05 -35.48 -10.86
CA GLN A 371 -44.19 -34.62 -10.01
C GLN A 371 -43.11 -35.22 -9.06
N GLY A 372 -41.86 -34.73 -9.14
CA GLY A 372 -40.92 -34.79 -8.00
C GLY A 372 -39.41 -34.62 -8.33
N ASP A 373 -38.87 -33.47 -7.95
CA ASP A 373 -37.45 -33.03 -7.89
C ASP A 373 -36.29 -34.05 -7.87
N LYS A 374 -35.25 -33.79 -8.69
CA LYS A 374 -33.98 -33.18 -8.21
C LYS A 374 -32.98 -32.83 -9.33
N LYS A 375 -32.29 -31.69 -9.14
CA LYS A 375 -31.13 -31.24 -9.93
C LYS A 375 -29.87 -32.05 -9.54
N GLY A 376 -28.90 -32.17 -10.45
CA GLY A 376 -27.52 -32.51 -10.05
C GLY A 376 -26.67 -33.28 -11.05
N LEU A 377 -26.28 -32.62 -12.15
CA LEU A 377 -25.05 -32.84 -12.93
C LEU A 377 -24.44 -34.26 -12.93
N GLY A 378 -24.66 -34.98 -14.03
CA GLY A 378 -23.69 -35.98 -14.48
C GLY A 378 -22.72 -35.37 -15.48
N GLN A 379 -21.41 -35.61 -15.29
CA GLN A 379 -20.52 -36.04 -16.38
C GLN A 379 -19.18 -36.56 -15.84
N ASP A 380 -18.96 -37.84 -16.10
CA ASP A 380 -17.69 -38.56 -16.17
C ASP A 380 -17.16 -38.41 -17.63
N PRO A 381 -15.99 -38.93 -18.07
CA PRO A 381 -14.65 -38.98 -17.47
C PRO A 381 -13.51 -38.57 -18.46
N ARG A 382 -12.25 -38.70 -18.00
CA ARG A 382 -11.03 -39.22 -18.69
C ARG A 382 -9.88 -38.27 -19.08
N LYS A 383 -8.67 -38.83 -18.86
CA LYS A 383 -7.33 -38.51 -19.41
C LYS A 383 -6.71 -37.19 -18.89
N ASP A 384 -5.40 -37.11 -18.67
CA ASP A 384 -4.28 -37.99 -19.09
C ASP A 384 -3.14 -38.00 -18.05
N GLY A 385 -2.05 -38.74 -18.28
CA GLY A 385 -0.76 -38.48 -17.62
C GLY A 385 -0.46 -39.28 -16.34
N SER A 386 -0.13 -40.57 -16.50
CA SER A 386 0.75 -41.25 -15.54
C SER A 386 2.17 -40.68 -15.67
N MET A 387 2.89 -40.55 -14.54
CA MET A 387 4.28 -40.06 -14.35
C MET A 387 4.47 -38.61 -13.84
N ASP A 388 3.81 -38.21 -12.75
CA ASP A 388 4.28 -37.03 -11.96
C ASP A 388 3.99 -37.06 -10.43
N GLY A 389 3.65 -38.22 -9.88
CA GLY A 389 3.32 -38.32 -8.43
C GLY A 389 4.50 -38.05 -7.49
N GLY A 390 5.73 -38.24 -7.95
CA GLY A 390 6.95 -38.00 -7.18
C GLY A 390 7.29 -36.51 -7.05
N HIS A 391 7.37 -35.80 -8.19
CA HIS A 391 7.75 -34.39 -8.18
C HIS A 391 6.70 -33.50 -7.53
N HIS A 392 5.40 -33.81 -7.67
CA HIS A 392 4.37 -33.05 -6.95
C HIS A 392 4.48 -33.22 -5.42
N LEU A 393 4.78 -34.43 -4.92
CA LEU A 393 5.00 -34.67 -3.50
C LEU A 393 6.29 -33.99 -3.01
N GLU A 394 7.36 -34.04 -3.80
CA GLU A 394 8.63 -33.39 -3.52
C GLU A 394 8.50 -31.85 -3.55
N GLU A 395 7.69 -31.28 -4.44
CA GLU A 395 7.38 -29.86 -4.48
C GLU A 395 6.52 -29.43 -3.27
N LEU A 396 5.57 -30.25 -2.84
CA LEU A 396 4.82 -30.08 -1.59
C LEU A 396 5.75 -30.12 -0.36
N MET A 397 6.68 -31.08 -0.30
CA MET A 397 7.69 -31.15 0.77
C MET A 397 8.62 -29.92 0.77
N ASN A 398 9.11 -29.50 -0.41
CA ASN A 398 9.93 -28.30 -0.58
C ASN A 398 9.18 -27.00 -0.28
N THR A 399 7.85 -26.99 -0.45
CA THR A 399 6.99 -25.85 -0.07
C THR A 399 6.77 -25.83 1.44
N LEU A 400 6.49 -26.98 2.06
CA LEU A 400 6.32 -27.12 3.51
C LEU A 400 7.61 -26.80 4.27
N GLU A 401 8.77 -27.22 3.77
CA GLU A 401 10.08 -26.89 4.36
C GLU A 401 10.41 -25.39 4.18
N ARG A 402 10.06 -24.77 3.05
CA ARG A 402 10.11 -23.30 2.89
C ARG A 402 9.21 -22.58 3.91
N THR A 403 7.96 -23.01 4.06
CA THR A 403 7.02 -22.45 5.07
C THR A 403 7.55 -22.61 6.50
N ARG A 404 8.22 -23.73 6.80
CA ARG A 404 8.86 -23.97 8.09
C ARG A 404 10.04 -23.02 8.34
N GLN A 405 10.91 -22.82 7.35
CA GLN A 405 12.01 -21.86 7.42
C GLN A 405 11.50 -20.42 7.57
N GLU A 406 10.44 -20.04 6.85
CA GLU A 406 9.77 -18.75 7.01
C GLU A 406 9.17 -18.57 8.41
N LEU A 407 8.55 -19.60 8.97
CA LEU A 407 8.02 -19.61 10.33
C LEU A 407 9.14 -19.45 11.37
N ASP A 408 10.25 -20.18 11.25
CA ASP A 408 11.38 -20.08 12.18
C ASP A 408 12.11 -18.74 12.06
N SER A 409 12.26 -18.18 10.85
CA SER A 409 12.73 -16.79 10.66
C SER A 409 11.80 -15.76 11.33
N THR A 410 10.51 -16.04 11.35
CA THR A 410 9.50 -15.18 11.98
C THR A 410 9.53 -15.29 13.51
N LYS A 411 9.75 -16.49 14.07
CA LYS A 411 10.04 -16.67 15.51
C LYS A 411 11.31 -15.92 15.93
N GLN A 412 12.38 -15.98 15.12
CA GLN A 412 13.62 -15.28 15.42
C GLN A 412 13.44 -13.75 15.41
N ARG A 413 12.71 -13.20 14.41
CA ARG A 413 12.33 -11.78 14.37
C ARG A 413 11.46 -11.37 15.56
N LEU A 414 10.50 -12.21 15.96
CA LEU A 414 9.64 -11.96 17.13
C LEU A 414 10.46 -11.93 18.42
N SER A 415 11.34 -12.91 18.63
CA SER A 415 12.23 -12.98 19.80
C SER A 415 13.15 -11.75 19.89
N SER A 416 13.76 -11.34 18.77
CA SER A 416 14.59 -10.13 18.70
C SER A 416 13.78 -8.85 19.00
N THR A 417 12.54 -8.76 18.50
CA THR A 417 11.65 -7.63 18.79
C THR A 417 11.23 -7.60 20.26
N GLN A 418 10.94 -8.77 20.86
CA GLN A 418 10.59 -8.89 22.27
C GLN A 418 11.76 -8.54 23.20
N GLN A 419 12.97 -8.99 22.87
CA GLN A 419 14.19 -8.59 23.59
C GLN A 419 14.39 -7.06 23.50
N SER A 420 14.29 -6.48 22.30
CA SER A 420 14.42 -5.03 22.13
C SER A 420 13.37 -4.26 22.94
N LEU A 421 12.12 -4.75 22.99
CA LEU A 421 11.07 -4.14 23.82
C LEU A 421 11.44 -4.19 25.32
N GLN A 422 11.89 -5.34 25.82
CA GLN A 422 12.34 -5.50 27.21
C GLN A 422 13.52 -4.59 27.56
N GLU A 423 14.48 -4.42 26.65
CA GLU A 423 15.59 -3.48 26.79
C GLU A 423 15.09 -2.02 26.87
N ARG A 424 14.08 -1.66 26.05
CA ARG A 424 13.46 -0.32 26.11
C ARG A 424 12.66 -0.10 27.40
N ASP A 425 11.94 -1.09 27.90
CA ASP A 425 11.19 -0.99 29.16
C ASP A 425 12.12 -0.89 30.37
N SER A 426 13.23 -1.63 30.37
CA SER A 426 14.32 -1.48 31.34
C SER A 426 14.92 -0.07 31.29
N HIS A 427 15.24 0.43 30.09
CA HIS A 427 15.78 1.78 29.91
C HIS A 427 14.79 2.88 30.37
N LEU A 428 13.49 2.75 30.05
CA LEU A 428 12.45 3.67 30.53
C LEU A 428 12.31 3.63 32.06
N THR A 429 12.46 2.46 32.68
CA THR A 429 12.41 2.30 34.13
C THR A 429 13.61 2.98 34.80
N ASN A 430 14.81 2.79 34.25
CA ASN A 430 16.03 3.46 34.71
C ASN A 430 15.92 4.99 34.55
N MET A 431 15.46 5.48 33.39
CA MET A 431 15.23 6.92 33.16
C MET A 431 14.20 7.52 34.14
N ARG A 432 13.14 6.76 34.50
CA ARG A 432 12.17 7.18 35.53
C ARG A 432 12.79 7.21 36.92
N GLN A 433 13.64 6.24 37.28
CA GLN A 433 14.32 6.22 38.57
C GLN A 433 15.35 7.34 38.69
N GLU A 434 16.14 7.57 37.65
CA GLU A 434 17.13 8.64 37.60
C GLU A 434 16.45 10.01 37.68
N ARG A 435 15.32 10.20 36.99
CA ARG A 435 14.51 11.41 37.11
C ARG A 435 13.94 11.63 38.52
N ARG A 436 13.67 10.56 39.29
CA ARG A 436 13.27 10.67 40.70
C ARG A 436 14.44 11.14 41.57
N LYS A 437 15.62 10.52 41.45
CA LYS A 437 16.82 10.94 42.20
C LYS A 437 17.16 12.42 41.96
N GLN A 438 17.18 12.85 40.70
CA GLN A 438 17.42 14.26 40.34
C GLN A 438 16.41 15.22 41.00
N LEU A 439 15.14 14.82 41.11
CA LEU A 439 14.12 15.63 41.79
C LEU A 439 14.34 15.65 43.32
N GLU A 440 14.74 14.53 43.92
CA GLU A 440 15.08 14.45 45.35
C GLU A 440 16.32 15.31 45.67
N GLU A 441 17.38 15.23 44.86
CA GLU A 441 18.59 16.07 44.99
C GLU A 441 18.27 17.56 44.84
N ILE A 442 17.45 17.96 43.87
CA ILE A 442 17.04 19.38 43.69
C ILE A 442 16.24 19.88 44.90
N LEU A 443 15.35 19.05 45.45
CA LEU A 443 14.60 19.39 46.65
C LEU A 443 15.54 19.49 47.87
N GLU A 444 16.48 18.55 48.02
CA GLU A 444 17.44 18.58 49.13
C GLU A 444 18.38 19.79 49.04
N MET A 445 18.98 20.07 47.88
CA MET A 445 19.79 21.28 47.66
C MET A 445 19.00 22.55 47.97
N LYS A 446 17.71 22.61 47.59
CA LYS A 446 16.85 23.76 47.91
C LYS A 446 16.55 23.87 49.41
N GLN A 447 16.39 22.75 50.11
CA GLN A 447 16.26 22.73 51.57
C GLN A 447 17.54 23.19 52.27
N GLN A 448 18.70 22.69 51.84
CA GLN A 448 20.01 23.07 52.37
C GLN A 448 20.29 24.57 52.13
N ALA A 449 20.00 25.09 50.93
CA ALA A 449 20.15 26.50 50.61
C ALA A 449 19.25 27.42 51.47
N LEU A 450 17.99 27.02 51.71
CA LEU A 450 17.10 27.74 52.61
C LEU A 450 17.58 27.72 54.07
N LEU A 451 18.08 26.58 54.56
CA LEU A 451 18.69 26.46 55.89
C LEU A 451 19.95 27.33 56.03
N ALA A 452 20.82 27.34 55.02
CA ALA A 452 22.02 28.19 54.98
C ALA A 452 21.65 29.68 55.02
N ALA A 453 20.68 30.11 54.22
CA ALA A 453 20.20 31.50 54.19
C ALA A 453 19.54 31.92 55.52
N ILE A 454 18.82 31.02 56.21
CA ILE A 454 18.29 31.28 57.57
C ILE A 454 19.45 31.46 58.56
N SER A 455 20.42 30.55 58.56
CA SER A 455 21.61 30.60 59.41
C SER A 455 22.42 31.89 59.20
N GLU A 456 22.58 32.32 57.95
CA GLU A 456 23.22 33.60 57.61
C GLU A 456 22.46 34.81 58.18
N LYS A 457 21.11 34.79 58.12
CA LYS A 457 20.29 35.85 58.72
C LYS A 457 20.37 35.85 60.24
N ASP A 458 20.35 34.69 60.89
CA ASP A 458 20.52 34.59 62.34
C ASP A 458 21.93 35.03 62.80
N ALA A 459 22.98 34.72 62.04
CA ALA A 459 24.34 35.22 62.29
C ALA A 459 24.43 36.75 62.15
N ASN A 460 23.83 37.32 61.10
CA ASN A 460 23.78 38.77 60.90
C ASN A 460 22.96 39.48 61.99
N ILE A 461 21.85 38.88 62.45
CA ILE A 461 21.07 39.37 63.60
C ILE A 461 21.95 39.38 64.85
N ALA A 462 22.64 38.27 65.17
CA ALA A 462 23.50 38.19 66.35
C ALA A 462 24.66 39.20 66.31
N LEU A 463 25.32 39.39 65.15
CA LEU A 463 26.38 40.38 64.98
C LEU A 463 25.87 41.82 65.19
N LEU A 464 24.69 42.16 64.67
CA LEU A 464 24.09 43.48 64.88
C LEU A 464 23.60 43.68 66.31
N GLU A 465 23.03 42.65 66.95
CA GLU A 465 22.59 42.72 68.36
C GLU A 465 23.77 42.86 69.32
N LEU A 466 24.93 42.24 69.04
CA LEU A 466 26.16 42.40 69.82
C LEU A 466 26.88 43.74 69.58
N SER A 467 26.68 44.39 68.42
CA SER A 467 27.34 45.66 68.07
C SER A 467 26.44 46.90 68.18
N ALA A 468 25.14 46.73 68.47
CA ALA A 468 24.16 47.81 68.55
C ALA A 468 24.33 48.70 69.79
N SER A 469 24.95 49.87 69.61
CA SER A 469 25.00 50.94 70.63
C SER A 469 23.70 51.77 70.71
N ASN A 470 22.54 51.13 70.96
CA ASN A 470 21.22 51.77 71.08
C ASN A 470 20.82 52.69 69.90
N LYS A 471 21.45 52.55 68.73
CA LYS A 471 21.18 53.37 67.54
C LYS A 471 19.91 52.87 66.85
N LYS A 472 18.89 53.74 66.78
CA LYS A 472 17.59 53.47 66.14
C LYS A 472 17.71 52.77 64.77
N LYS A 473 18.64 53.21 63.92
CA LYS A 473 18.90 52.62 62.60
C LYS A 473 19.32 51.14 62.66
N THR A 474 20.24 50.78 63.56
CA THR A 474 20.68 49.38 63.76
C THR A 474 19.52 48.51 64.25
N GLN A 475 18.64 49.06 65.09
CA GLN A 475 17.46 48.35 65.59
C GLN A 475 16.39 48.15 64.50
N GLU A 476 16.23 49.11 63.59
CA GLU A 476 15.39 48.96 62.38
C GLU A 476 15.93 47.88 61.43
N GLU A 477 17.26 47.81 61.24
CA GLU A 477 17.94 46.78 60.45
C GLU A 477 17.76 45.36 61.05
N VAL A 478 17.89 45.20 62.38
CA VAL A 478 17.62 43.93 63.08
C VAL A 478 16.16 43.49 62.90
N ILE A 479 15.20 44.42 62.98
CA ILE A 479 13.78 44.11 62.75
C ILE A 479 13.51 43.70 61.29
N ALA A 480 14.20 44.32 60.33
CA ALA A 480 14.12 43.94 58.92
C ALA A 480 14.66 42.52 58.68
N LEU A 481 15.84 42.20 59.21
CA LEU A 481 16.45 40.87 59.09
C LEU A 481 15.60 39.76 59.74
N LYS A 482 15.00 40.03 60.91
CA LYS A 482 14.07 39.08 61.55
C LYS A 482 12.87 38.78 60.64
N ARG A 483 12.27 39.81 60.01
CA ARG A 483 11.18 39.62 59.02
C ARG A 483 11.62 38.85 57.78
N GLU A 484 12.86 39.02 57.31
CA GLU A 484 13.40 38.26 56.17
C GLU A 484 13.63 36.79 56.51
N ARG A 485 14.25 36.51 57.68
CA ARG A 485 14.41 35.15 58.21
C ARG A 485 13.07 34.45 58.36
N ASP A 486 12.06 35.12 58.91
CA ASP A 486 10.74 34.51 59.12
C ASP A 486 10.06 34.16 57.78
N LYS A 487 10.28 34.96 56.72
CA LYS A 487 9.86 34.61 55.34
C LYS A 487 10.60 33.38 54.81
N LEU A 488 11.92 33.29 54.99
CA LEU A 488 12.72 32.13 54.58
C LEU A 488 12.28 30.86 55.33
N MET A 489 12.00 30.97 56.63
CA MET A 489 11.49 29.88 57.47
C MET A 489 10.11 29.40 57.01
N HIS A 490 9.23 30.33 56.58
CA HIS A 490 7.94 29.97 55.99
C HIS A 490 8.12 29.25 54.63
N GLN A 491 9.03 29.73 53.77
CA GLN A 491 9.37 29.06 52.51
C GLN A 491 9.94 27.65 52.73
N LEU A 492 10.80 27.47 53.73
CA LEU A 492 11.34 26.17 54.13
C LEU A 492 10.22 25.21 54.58
N LYS A 493 9.29 25.68 55.42
CA LYS A 493 8.15 24.87 55.87
C LYS A 493 7.22 24.47 54.71
N GLN A 494 6.95 25.39 53.79
CA GLN A 494 6.19 25.12 52.55
C GLN A 494 6.93 24.13 51.64
N HIS A 495 8.26 24.26 51.54
CA HIS A 495 9.11 23.37 50.75
C HIS A 495 9.07 21.93 51.27
N VAL A 496 9.34 21.71 52.55
CA VAL A 496 9.31 20.38 53.20
C VAL A 496 7.92 19.73 53.05
N SER A 497 6.84 20.49 53.25
CA SER A 497 5.46 20.01 53.03
C SER A 497 5.18 19.62 51.56
N THR A 498 5.86 20.25 50.60
CA THR A 498 5.70 19.96 49.17
C THR A 498 6.54 18.75 48.74
N ALA A 499 7.79 18.65 49.23
CA ALA A 499 8.64 17.48 49.03
C ALA A 499 7.99 16.20 49.57
N ALA A 500 7.44 16.23 50.79
CA ALA A 500 6.74 15.10 51.40
C ALA A 500 5.49 14.64 50.61
N ARG A 501 4.77 15.57 49.96
CA ARG A 501 3.65 15.24 49.06
C ARG A 501 4.14 14.65 47.74
N HIS A 502 5.23 15.17 47.18
CA HIS A 502 5.81 14.68 45.94
C HIS A 502 6.33 13.24 46.07
N ASN A 503 7.03 12.93 47.18
CA ASN A 503 7.55 11.59 47.43
C ASN A 503 6.42 10.54 47.57
N LYS A 504 5.35 10.87 48.33
CA LYS A 504 4.13 10.04 48.41
C LYS A 504 3.48 9.79 47.05
N SER A 505 3.44 10.80 46.17
CA SER A 505 2.92 10.65 44.80
C SER A 505 3.80 9.71 43.96
N CYS A 506 5.13 9.86 44.04
CA CYS A 506 6.08 9.01 43.33
C CYS A 506 5.92 7.52 43.68
N LEU A 507 5.81 7.20 44.98
CA LEU A 507 5.61 5.84 45.45
C LEU A 507 4.31 5.20 44.91
N HIS A 508 3.26 6.00 44.75
CA HIS A 508 1.98 5.52 44.18
C HIS A 508 2.12 5.17 42.68
N TYR A 509 2.83 5.98 41.89
CA TYR A 509 3.10 5.69 40.48
C TYR A 509 3.99 4.46 40.29
N THR A 510 4.98 4.23 41.15
CA THR A 510 5.80 2.99 41.10
C THR A 510 5.00 1.74 41.45
N ALA A 511 4.00 1.83 42.33
CA ALA A 511 3.15 0.69 42.68
C ALA A 511 2.22 0.28 41.53
N GLN A 512 1.71 1.23 40.74
CA GLN A 512 0.86 0.93 39.57
C GLN A 512 1.68 0.42 38.36
N GLY A 513 2.91 0.89 38.19
CA GLY A 513 3.77 0.52 37.06
C GLY A 513 4.37 -0.89 37.10
N ASN A 514 4.26 -1.59 38.23
CA ASN A 514 4.89 -2.90 38.47
C ASN A 514 3.93 -4.10 38.38
N GLN A 515 2.68 -3.92 37.94
CA GLN A 515 1.85 -5.08 37.56
C GLN A 515 2.28 -5.58 36.16
N PRO A 516 2.75 -6.84 36.02
CA PRO A 516 2.95 -7.40 34.69
C PRO A 516 1.59 -7.54 34.01
N LEU A 517 1.47 -7.04 32.77
CA LEU A 517 0.32 -7.36 31.93
C LEU A 517 0.35 -8.85 31.57
N SER A 518 -0.29 -9.67 32.39
CA SER A 518 -0.66 -11.03 32.01
C SER A 518 -1.67 -10.98 30.87
N SER A 519 -1.49 -11.86 29.90
CA SER A 519 -2.21 -11.85 28.62
C SER A 519 -3.73 -12.02 28.80
N SER A 520 -4.49 -11.01 28.38
CA SER A 520 -5.95 -11.08 28.32
C SER A 520 -6.42 -11.90 27.12
N HIS A 521 -6.86 -13.14 27.37
CA HIS A 521 -7.85 -13.80 26.51
C HIS A 521 -9.26 -13.33 26.88
N PRO A 522 -10.18 -13.16 25.92
CA PRO A 522 -11.53 -12.70 26.20
C PRO A 522 -12.40 -13.84 26.75
N GLN A 523 -12.64 -13.84 28.06
CA GLN A 523 -13.75 -14.59 28.66
C GLN A 523 -14.91 -13.63 28.98
N GLY A 524 -16.14 -14.13 28.81
CA GLY A 524 -17.37 -13.33 28.80
C GLY A 524 -17.77 -12.70 30.14
N PRO A 525 -18.82 -11.86 30.14
CA PRO A 525 -19.24 -11.12 31.33
C PRO A 525 -19.83 -12.04 32.40
N PRO A 526 -19.49 -11.84 33.69
CA PRO A 526 -20.11 -12.58 34.79
C PRO A 526 -21.53 -12.03 35.09
N PRO A 527 -22.47 -12.89 35.53
CA PRO A 527 -23.85 -12.46 35.82
C PRO A 527 -23.95 -11.70 37.15
N GLN A 528 -24.85 -10.71 37.19
CA GLN A 528 -25.26 -10.01 38.40
C GLN A 528 -26.31 -10.83 39.17
N HIS A 529 -26.17 -10.97 40.50
CA HIS A 529 -27.29 -11.29 41.41
C HIS A 529 -26.99 -10.78 42.84
N PRO A 530 -28.01 -10.63 43.72
CA PRO A 530 -28.13 -9.41 44.54
C PRO A 530 -27.67 -9.52 46.01
N HIS A 531 -27.48 -8.35 46.62
CA HIS A 531 -27.31 -8.13 48.07
C HIS A 531 -28.52 -8.56 48.91
N PRO A 532 -28.28 -9.12 50.10
CA PRO A 532 -29.14 -8.97 51.29
C PRO A 532 -28.73 -7.73 52.12
N GLN A 533 -29.68 -7.11 52.84
CA GLN A 533 -29.46 -5.96 53.72
C GLN A 533 -29.52 -6.31 55.23
N GLN A 534 -29.07 -5.35 56.05
CA GLN A 534 -29.38 -5.08 57.47
C GLN A 534 -28.44 -5.64 58.57
N PRO A 535 -28.31 -4.97 59.76
CA PRO A 535 -28.48 -3.52 60.02
C PRO A 535 -27.49 -2.84 61.04
N GLN A 536 -27.32 -1.51 60.89
CA GLN A 536 -27.11 -0.47 61.95
C GLN A 536 -25.80 -0.50 62.82
N PRO A 537 -25.42 0.59 63.55
CA PRO A 537 -26.15 1.84 63.86
C PRO A 537 -25.48 3.19 63.46
N GLN A 538 -26.15 4.30 63.80
CA GLN A 538 -25.90 5.70 63.38
C GLN A 538 -25.21 6.61 64.44
N TYR A 539 -24.89 7.85 64.02
CA TYR A 539 -24.88 9.16 64.72
C TYR A 539 -23.54 9.95 64.61
N PRO A 540 -23.53 11.30 64.68
CA PRO A 540 -24.35 12.27 63.94
C PRO A 540 -23.55 13.44 63.29
N HIS A 541 -24.16 14.18 62.34
CA HIS A 541 -23.62 15.44 61.79
C HIS A 541 -24.49 16.68 62.15
N PRO A 542 -23.91 17.85 62.44
CA PRO A 542 -24.58 19.16 62.49
C PRO A 542 -24.30 20.03 61.22
N PRO A 543 -24.98 21.19 61.01
CA PRO A 543 -25.68 21.41 59.74
C PRO A 543 -25.25 22.62 58.87
N HIS A 544 -25.78 22.67 57.64
CA HIS A 544 -25.83 23.86 56.77
C HIS A 544 -27.10 24.72 57.01
N PRO A 545 -27.04 26.06 56.88
CA PRO A 545 -28.20 26.94 56.74
C PRO A 545 -28.63 27.17 55.27
N GLN A 546 -29.82 27.73 55.07
CA GLN A 546 -30.61 27.69 53.83
C GLN A 546 -30.89 29.06 53.16
N HIS A 547 -31.07 29.02 51.82
CA HIS A 547 -32.03 29.84 51.02
C HIS A 547 -31.85 31.38 50.92
N PRO A 548 -32.54 32.12 50.00
CA PRO A 548 -33.61 31.71 49.07
C PRO A 548 -33.46 32.07 47.57
N GLN A 549 -34.44 31.61 46.79
CA GLN A 549 -34.69 31.79 45.35
C GLN A 549 -35.65 32.98 45.10
N GLN A 550 -35.46 33.80 44.05
CA GLN A 550 -36.53 34.50 43.31
C GLN A 550 -36.16 34.74 41.83
N HIS A 551 -37.13 34.58 40.92
CA HIS A 551 -37.17 35.03 39.50
C HIS A 551 -38.15 36.26 39.41
N PRO A 552 -38.43 36.97 38.27
CA PRO A 552 -38.22 36.61 36.85
C PRO A 552 -37.97 37.76 35.79
N GLN A 553 -37.90 37.37 34.50
CA GLN A 553 -38.21 38.09 33.24
C GLN A 553 -37.23 39.09 32.54
N HIS A 554 -37.48 39.21 31.21
CA HIS A 554 -36.68 39.75 30.07
C HIS A 554 -36.89 41.27 29.80
N PRO A 555 -36.05 42.00 29.00
CA PRO A 555 -35.81 41.80 27.54
C PRO A 555 -34.41 42.14 26.94
N GLN A 556 -34.26 41.91 25.62
CA GLN A 556 -33.12 42.26 24.71
C GLN A 556 -33.19 43.74 24.23
N PRO A 557 -32.32 44.30 23.32
CA PRO A 557 -31.13 43.81 22.54
C PRO A 557 -29.89 44.76 22.72
N PRO A 558 -28.89 44.97 21.81
CA PRO A 558 -28.46 44.30 20.56
C PRO A 558 -26.93 43.97 20.49
N PRO A 559 -26.40 43.41 19.38
CA PRO A 559 -24.95 43.18 19.17
C PRO A 559 -24.29 44.19 18.21
N GLN A 560 -22.99 44.53 18.43
CA GLN A 560 -21.95 44.66 17.38
C GLN A 560 -20.55 45.09 17.93
N HIS A 561 -19.50 44.52 17.30
CA HIS A 561 -18.09 44.95 17.18
C HIS A 561 -17.38 45.80 18.26
N GLN A 562 -16.24 45.30 18.77
CA GLN A 562 -14.92 45.74 18.28
C GLN A 562 -13.74 44.84 18.73
N GLN A 563 -12.55 45.10 18.15
CA GLN A 563 -11.35 44.27 18.21
C GLN A 563 -10.42 44.69 19.37
N HIS A 564 -9.64 43.76 19.93
CA HIS A 564 -8.61 44.05 20.95
C HIS A 564 -7.18 44.07 20.36
N PRO A 565 -6.36 45.09 20.65
CA PRO A 565 -4.93 45.14 20.32
C PRO A 565 -4.01 44.64 21.45
N ARG A 566 -2.70 44.58 21.15
CA ARG A 566 -1.58 44.03 21.96
C ARG A 566 -1.30 44.72 23.32
N PRO A 567 -0.63 44.01 24.27
CA PRO A 567 -0.06 44.58 25.51
C PRO A 567 1.38 45.14 25.35
N PRO A 568 1.94 45.87 26.36
CA PRO A 568 2.98 46.90 26.17
C PRO A 568 4.40 46.61 26.74
N GLN A 569 5.31 47.58 26.55
CA GLN A 569 6.68 47.68 27.12
C GLN A 569 6.76 48.53 28.42
N PRO A 570 7.88 48.44 29.17
CA PRO A 570 8.50 49.55 29.92
C PRO A 570 9.91 49.91 29.33
N GLN A 571 10.20 51.15 28.91
CA GLN A 571 10.62 52.36 29.68
C GLN A 571 12.04 52.37 30.27
N HIS A 572 12.89 53.33 29.82
CA HIS A 572 13.92 54.11 30.56
C HIS A 572 14.60 55.13 29.59
N THR A 573 14.28 56.43 29.62
CA THR A 573 14.98 57.58 30.29
C THR A 573 16.28 58.13 29.63
N HIS A 574 16.18 59.34 29.03
CA HIS A 574 17.08 60.54 29.02
C HIS A 574 18.61 60.42 29.31
N GLN A 575 19.55 61.24 28.77
CA GLN A 575 19.64 62.25 27.68
C GLN A 575 21.12 62.76 27.59
N GLN A 576 21.50 63.46 26.50
CA GLN A 576 22.63 64.42 26.32
C GLN A 576 23.89 63.98 25.51
N HIS A 577 24.41 64.95 24.74
CA HIS A 577 25.54 64.91 23.76
C HIS A 577 26.78 65.65 24.31
N PRO A 578 28.01 65.46 23.75
CA PRO A 578 28.52 66.41 22.74
C PRO A 578 29.51 65.86 21.67
N GLN A 579 29.43 66.46 20.45
CA GLN A 579 30.46 66.88 19.46
C GLN A 579 31.69 66.00 19.02
N HIS A 580 32.10 66.19 17.75
CA HIS A 580 33.20 65.54 16.96
C HIS A 580 34.62 66.07 17.32
N PRO A 581 35.77 65.72 16.63
CA PRO A 581 36.08 64.78 15.51
C PRO A 581 37.38 63.95 15.79
N PRO A 582 38.30 63.59 14.84
CA PRO A 582 38.21 63.01 13.47
C PRO A 582 38.86 61.59 13.37
N GLN A 583 38.72 60.90 12.22
CA GLN A 583 39.55 59.74 11.82
C GLN A 583 40.27 59.98 10.49
N PRO A 584 41.57 59.63 10.36
CA PRO A 584 42.30 59.68 9.08
C PRO A 584 42.65 58.28 8.49
N GLN A 585 42.58 58.22 7.15
CA GLN A 585 43.43 57.45 6.22
C GLN A 585 43.34 55.90 6.16
N HIS A 586 42.81 55.42 5.03
CA HIS A 586 43.26 54.18 4.36
C HIS A 586 44.61 54.44 3.65
N PRO A 587 45.40 53.40 3.24
CA PRO A 587 45.12 52.77 1.94
C PRO A 587 45.51 51.28 1.74
N HIS A 588 44.97 50.70 0.66
CA HIS A 588 45.41 49.51 -0.10
C HIS A 588 45.43 48.10 0.54
N GLY A 589 44.63 47.20 -0.05
CA GLY A 589 44.73 45.74 0.07
C GLY A 589 44.28 45.07 -1.24
N HIS A 590 45.04 44.07 -1.72
CA HIS A 590 44.84 43.42 -3.03
C HIS A 590 43.80 42.28 -2.99
N PRO A 591 43.18 41.90 -4.13
CA PRO A 591 42.29 40.75 -4.24
C PRO A 591 43.04 39.39 -4.28
N PRO A 592 42.37 38.26 -3.97
CA PRO A 592 43.02 36.97 -3.73
C PRO A 592 43.26 36.13 -5.02
N PRO A 593 44.22 35.18 -4.99
CA PRO A 593 44.46 34.24 -6.09
C PRO A 593 43.52 33.03 -6.07
N GLN A 594 43.25 32.48 -7.26
CA GLN A 594 42.46 31.26 -7.47
C GLN A 594 43.35 30.00 -7.44
N HIS A 595 42.82 28.87 -6.95
CA HIS A 595 43.45 27.55 -7.02
C HIS A 595 42.61 26.54 -7.83
N PRO A 596 43.22 25.51 -8.45
CA PRO A 596 42.59 24.69 -9.48
C PRO A 596 41.89 23.41 -8.97
N HIS A 597 41.01 22.86 -9.82
CA HIS A 597 40.37 21.55 -9.63
C HIS A 597 41.34 20.36 -9.77
N PRO A 598 41.19 19.29 -8.97
CA PRO A 598 41.85 18.00 -9.19
C PRO A 598 40.95 17.01 -9.98
N GLN A 599 41.61 16.09 -10.69
CA GLN A 599 41.01 15.00 -11.48
C GLN A 599 40.77 13.72 -10.64
N HIS A 600 39.85 12.86 -11.08
CA HIS A 600 39.58 11.55 -10.46
C HIS A 600 40.51 10.43 -10.98
N PRO A 601 40.86 9.41 -10.17
CA PRO A 601 41.56 8.21 -10.62
C PRO A 601 40.62 7.07 -11.07
N HIS A 602 41.13 6.15 -11.89
CA HIS A 602 40.43 4.99 -12.45
C HIS A 602 40.97 3.64 -11.94
N GLY A 603 40.11 2.60 -11.97
CA GLY A 603 40.48 1.17 -12.07
C GLY A 603 39.71 0.25 -11.09
N PRO A 604 39.69 -1.09 -11.28
CA PRO A 604 40.20 -1.92 -12.40
C PRO A 604 39.12 -2.94 -12.94
N PRO A 605 39.44 -3.97 -13.77
CA PRO A 605 38.48 -4.57 -14.73
C PRO A 605 38.19 -6.09 -14.57
N GLN A 606 37.28 -6.64 -15.39
CA GLN A 606 37.46 -7.87 -16.22
C GLN A 606 36.14 -8.48 -16.77
N GLN A 607 36.08 -8.80 -18.08
CA GLN A 607 35.95 -10.15 -18.69
C GLN A 607 35.43 -10.08 -20.16
N GLY A 608 35.68 -11.15 -20.92
CA GLY A 608 35.84 -11.14 -22.40
C GLY A 608 34.61 -11.47 -23.28
N PRO A 609 34.85 -11.68 -24.60
CA PRO A 609 33.82 -11.55 -25.65
C PRO A 609 33.40 -12.89 -26.31
N HIS A 610 32.28 -12.89 -27.06
CA HIS A 610 31.97 -13.85 -28.14
C HIS A 610 30.94 -13.26 -29.15
N PRO A 611 30.71 -13.86 -30.35
CA PRO A 611 30.72 -13.08 -31.59
C PRO A 611 29.39 -13.06 -32.37
N GLN A 612 29.37 -12.26 -33.46
CA GLN A 612 28.25 -12.12 -34.39
C GLN A 612 28.20 -13.25 -35.44
N HIS A 613 26.99 -13.65 -35.83
CA HIS A 613 26.69 -14.27 -37.13
C HIS A 613 25.45 -13.58 -37.76
N PRO A 614 25.32 -13.55 -39.10
CA PRO A 614 24.31 -12.75 -39.80
C PRO A 614 23.02 -13.53 -40.13
N HIS A 615 21.92 -12.81 -40.32
CA HIS A 615 20.66 -13.32 -40.88
C HIS A 615 20.25 -12.56 -42.17
N PRO A 616 19.37 -13.13 -43.03
CA PRO A 616 19.50 -12.98 -44.47
C PRO A 616 18.46 -12.05 -45.12
N GLN A 617 18.71 -11.73 -46.39
CA GLN A 617 17.81 -10.96 -47.26
C GLN A 617 16.65 -11.81 -47.78
N HIS A 618 15.50 -11.18 -48.01
CA HIS A 618 14.50 -11.63 -48.99
C HIS A 618 13.92 -10.41 -49.75
N PRO A 619 13.39 -10.60 -50.98
CA PRO A 619 13.41 -9.55 -52.01
C PRO A 619 12.09 -8.77 -52.17
N GLN A 620 12.18 -7.59 -52.79
CA GLN A 620 11.03 -6.81 -53.28
C GLN A 620 10.71 -7.16 -54.75
N HIS A 621 9.41 -7.11 -55.10
CA HIS A 621 8.91 -7.10 -56.48
C HIS A 621 8.31 -5.71 -56.83
N PRO A 622 8.11 -5.38 -58.12
CA PRO A 622 8.51 -4.07 -58.64
C PRO A 622 7.37 -3.07 -58.87
N GLN A 623 7.75 -1.79 -59.02
CA GLN A 623 6.96 -0.77 -59.72
C GLN A 623 7.79 -0.11 -60.83
N HIS A 624 7.13 0.19 -61.94
CA HIS A 624 7.63 0.90 -63.13
C HIS A 624 6.46 1.71 -63.73
N PRO A 625 6.68 2.79 -64.52
CA PRO A 625 7.87 3.65 -64.58
C PRO A 625 7.60 5.17 -64.87
N GLN A 626 8.70 5.96 -64.94
CA GLN A 626 8.93 7.18 -65.77
C GLN A 626 8.39 8.59 -65.38
N HIS A 627 9.26 9.39 -64.74
CA HIS A 627 10.00 10.59 -65.26
C HIS A 627 9.27 11.80 -65.92
N PRO A 628 9.91 13.01 -66.09
CA PRO A 628 11.35 13.37 -65.91
C PRO A 628 11.72 14.73 -65.19
N GLN A 629 13.04 14.83 -64.91
CA GLN A 629 13.94 16.02 -64.94
C GLN A 629 14.11 17.02 -63.75
N HIS A 630 15.38 17.07 -63.33
CA HIS A 630 16.13 18.04 -62.49
C HIS A 630 16.67 19.22 -63.37
N PRO A 631 17.28 20.34 -62.86
CA PRO A 631 18.45 20.30 -61.92
C PRO A 631 18.83 21.55 -61.04
N GLN A 632 19.92 21.35 -60.27
CA GLN A 632 20.90 22.31 -59.68
C GLN A 632 20.74 22.87 -58.23
N HIS A 633 21.85 22.78 -57.48
CA HIS A 633 22.22 23.47 -56.23
C HIS A 633 23.03 24.76 -56.54
N PRO A 634 23.18 25.74 -55.61
CA PRO A 634 24.39 25.80 -54.76
C PRO A 634 24.32 26.51 -53.37
N GLN A 635 25.24 26.09 -52.48
CA GLN A 635 26.06 26.85 -51.49
C GLN A 635 25.55 27.35 -50.11
N HIS A 636 26.52 27.35 -49.16
CA HIS A 636 26.51 27.80 -47.75
C HIS A 636 27.16 29.19 -47.57
N PRO A 637 27.00 29.85 -46.39
CA PRO A 637 27.96 30.80 -45.82
C PRO A 637 28.62 30.33 -44.50
N GLN A 638 29.62 31.10 -44.03
CA GLN A 638 30.71 30.67 -43.10
C GLN A 638 30.71 31.30 -41.69
N HIS A 639 31.60 30.79 -40.81
CA HIS A 639 31.98 31.32 -39.48
C HIS A 639 32.86 32.60 -39.53
N PRO A 640 32.95 33.36 -38.41
CA PRO A 640 34.04 34.31 -38.12
C PRO A 640 35.11 33.77 -37.13
N GLN A 641 36.23 34.49 -37.00
CA GLN A 641 37.54 33.98 -36.52
C GLN A 641 38.03 34.49 -35.14
N HIS A 642 39.10 33.86 -34.62
CA HIS A 642 39.99 34.35 -33.55
C HIS A 642 41.15 35.21 -34.09
N PRO A 643 41.87 35.96 -33.22
CA PRO A 643 43.23 36.45 -33.49
C PRO A 643 44.34 35.82 -32.62
N HIS A 644 45.59 35.91 -33.10
CA HIS A 644 46.84 35.59 -32.40
C HIS A 644 47.65 36.88 -32.09
N HIS A 645 48.93 36.96 -31.66
CA HIS A 645 50.11 36.08 -31.46
C HIS A 645 51.13 36.92 -30.60
N ALA A 646 52.36 36.54 -30.21
CA ALA A 646 52.95 35.39 -29.51
C ALA A 646 54.46 35.70 -29.25
N GLN A 647 55.08 35.31 -28.12
CA GLN A 647 56.56 35.45 -27.93
C GLN A 647 57.14 34.54 -26.80
N HIS A 648 58.39 34.11 -26.97
CA HIS A 648 59.21 33.20 -26.12
C HIS A 648 60.50 33.92 -25.64
N PRO A 649 61.21 33.51 -24.55
CA PRO A 649 62.33 32.52 -24.71
C PRO A 649 62.79 31.66 -23.49
N ARG A 650 63.22 30.42 -23.82
CA ARG A 650 64.40 29.61 -23.33
C ARG A 650 64.66 29.23 -21.84
N HIS A 651 64.96 27.93 -21.71
CA HIS A 651 65.61 27.06 -20.68
C HIS A 651 66.86 27.61 -19.92
N PRO A 652 67.25 27.09 -18.71
CA PRO A 652 67.75 25.70 -18.51
C PRO A 652 67.48 24.95 -17.18
N SER A 653 67.75 23.63 -17.20
CA SER A 653 67.98 22.71 -16.04
C SER A 653 69.46 22.82 -15.55
N PRO A 654 70.04 21.99 -14.63
CA PRO A 654 69.53 20.81 -13.89
C PRO A 654 69.99 20.64 -12.40
N HIS A 655 69.67 19.48 -11.79
CA HIS A 655 70.48 18.64 -10.87
C HIS A 655 69.91 18.21 -9.50
N HIS A 656 70.28 16.97 -9.12
CA HIS A 656 69.94 16.24 -7.88
C HIS A 656 70.86 16.60 -6.69
N ARG A 657 70.34 16.44 -5.44
CA ARG A 657 70.98 15.58 -4.41
C ARG A 657 70.13 15.40 -3.13
N GLY A 658 70.23 14.22 -2.50
CA GLY A 658 70.20 14.08 -1.04
C GLY A 658 68.92 13.56 -0.37
N GLY A 659 68.94 12.29 0.07
CA GLY A 659 68.34 11.90 1.37
C GLY A 659 69.39 12.07 2.51
N PRO A 660 69.25 11.44 3.71
CA PRO A 660 68.36 10.32 4.05
C PRO A 660 67.75 10.34 5.49
N ALA A 661 67.19 9.18 5.90
CA ALA A 661 67.12 8.60 7.26
C ALA A 661 65.83 8.72 8.12
N ARG A 662 65.54 7.60 8.80
CA ARG A 662 64.28 7.10 9.39
C ARG A 662 64.09 7.38 10.89
N GLY A 663 62.81 7.34 11.32
CA GLY A 663 62.34 6.58 12.52
C GLY A 663 61.73 7.41 13.66
N PRO A 664 60.98 6.80 14.62
CA PRO A 664 60.20 5.55 14.62
C PRO A 664 58.69 5.79 15.00
N PRO A 665 57.80 4.76 15.05
CA PRO A 665 56.38 4.95 15.40
C PRO A 665 56.08 4.80 16.90
N HIS A 666 55.10 5.54 17.43
CA HIS A 666 54.60 5.39 18.80
C HIS A 666 53.40 4.44 18.89
N ALA A 667 53.43 3.54 19.87
CA ALA A 667 52.32 2.68 20.26
C ALA A 667 51.44 3.36 21.33
N GLY A 668 50.13 3.05 21.34
CA GLY A 668 49.15 3.74 22.18
C GLY A 668 47.90 2.91 22.51
N HIS A 669 48.10 1.66 22.95
CA HIS A 669 47.06 0.92 23.69
C HIS A 669 47.52 0.74 25.15
N ARG A 670 46.68 1.13 26.11
CA ARG A 670 46.82 0.75 27.52
C ARG A 670 45.45 0.32 28.04
N PRO A 671 45.32 -0.84 28.73
CA PRO A 671 44.05 -1.33 29.23
C PRO A 671 43.66 -0.69 30.57
N ALA A 672 42.43 -0.98 31.01
CA ALA A 672 41.87 -0.53 32.29
C ALA A 672 42.60 -1.13 33.51
N PRO A 673 42.54 -0.48 34.68
CA PRO A 673 42.99 -1.06 35.94
C PRO A 673 41.90 -1.96 36.55
N ASP A 674 42.28 -3.18 36.91
CA ASP A 674 41.47 -4.08 37.74
C ASP A 674 41.71 -3.84 39.24
N GLN A 675 40.84 -4.46 40.01
CA GLN A 675 40.59 -4.37 41.45
C GLN A 675 41.83 -4.60 42.35
N ASP A 676 41.90 -3.86 43.47
CA ASP A 676 42.79 -4.14 44.59
C ASP A 676 42.18 -5.24 45.50
N ASP A 677 42.89 -6.36 45.66
CA ASP A 677 42.64 -7.36 46.71
C ASP A 677 43.70 -7.19 47.82
N ASP A 678 43.28 -6.74 49.01
CA ASP A 678 44.17 -6.47 50.15
C ASP A 678 43.68 -7.25 51.40
N GLU A 679 43.94 -8.57 51.40
CA GLU A 679 44.06 -9.38 52.63
C GLU A 679 45.57 -9.58 52.89
N GLY A 680 46.14 -9.30 54.06
CA GLY A 680 45.57 -9.47 55.39
C GLY A 680 46.39 -10.50 56.18
N ILE A 681 47.70 -10.24 56.40
CA ILE A 681 48.59 -11.15 57.14
C ILE A 681 48.98 -10.54 58.50
N TRP A 682 48.56 -11.21 59.57
CA TRP A 682 49.09 -11.05 60.92
C TRP A 682 50.26 -12.01 61.15
N ALA A 683 51.40 -11.49 61.61
CA ALA A 683 52.41 -12.19 62.42
C ALA A 683 53.35 -11.18 63.08
#